data_AF-A0A1G4JC22-F1
#
_entry.id   AF-A0A1G4JC22-F1
#
_cell.length_a   1.000
_cell.length_b   1.000
_cell.length_c   1.000
_cell.angle_alpha   90.00
_cell.angle_beta   90.00
_cell.angle_gamma   90.00
#
_symmetry.space_group_name_H-M   'P 1'
#
loop_
_entity.id
_entity.type
_entity.pdbx_description
1 polymer ?
#
loop_
_entity_poly.entity_id
_entity_poly.type
_entity_poly.pdbx_seq_one_letter_code
_entity_poly.pdbx_strand_id
1 'polypeptide(L)'
;MIFRKACIWLLKLFEIVRGAGVGEHLTMLARTSVPWELKPYYPELKAGTFFPDAFYSCAANDDWKKFAEWTHWPPFLVLGAKMWREKYGTNRNCENALRLRAFLTGIFVHQVTDVSWHSLVKGYRSHGLVKALAELEFNGDYQNAHDFVDSMGDLLILGQVIRDTSDNWPFYTDQDWQLPLEDDLLELVRRSGVDDLHFWEIQACVKRGSVALSSEVLSLLRRRKEVLEVAYNISPRARELIQGHWLGGEPNLVAMVNKCLPTFFTLFDQKSTVFSDSELETLIELCGNLPSGKAATDGTNPVTLLKRDIDDQLFVSPLKPLSLFGLDIAVGRFRNDEVSLAISAPLEEGEGSVYVIPWAELMSYDTFETEKPIASAYGSSVHKLTANGLDYLVVSASGENTIYFYLSGRKVLSIADTGSWERHQLVVSSVDDIDGDGVSDLVLSGPHYGYNETGVVFIVDGGELSALVEDPSIEFVEMHSLSTICLKAPLSKAFQHFGSQVSWSKLDKKNGMLYVASQGLGVVFVYPLKSLHQNALPMFTIIEENIIRSEEDVPFELEMRKSSIHGMFGKEMHSWAIGDTGYIAISQHLQNKVYLYKEHEGFVEYYATLILDISVDTHTVIATIGFGSSIAYDHTSDKLYLSSPGFFDGTGAIWGISMVEIQQSVDRWKINKILITPSSHLIALNKATHGKGISDFGKVLKVGPDGKLLVGAPRYGYGDFGHQQLSGGLIII
;
A
#
# COMPACT_ATOMS: atom_id res chain seq x y z
N MET A 1 24.89 26.27 -14.05
CA MET A 1 23.61 25.70 -14.51
C MET A 1 23.70 24.99 -15.87
N ILE A 2 24.43 25.54 -16.85
CA ILE A 2 24.64 24.93 -18.18
C ILE A 2 25.46 23.64 -18.13
N PHE A 3 26.50 23.58 -17.27
CA PHE A 3 27.34 22.39 -17.09
C PHE A 3 26.60 21.19 -16.45
N ARG A 4 25.63 21.46 -15.56
CA ARG A 4 24.75 20.43 -14.95
C ARG A 4 23.78 19.85 -15.99
N LYS A 5 23.18 20.69 -16.84
CA LYS A 5 22.33 20.22 -17.95
C LYS A 5 23.14 19.42 -18.97
N ALA A 6 24.38 19.80 -19.23
CA ALA A 6 25.29 19.08 -20.12
C ALA A 6 25.68 17.70 -19.58
N CYS A 7 25.94 17.55 -18.27
CA CYS A 7 26.20 16.23 -17.67
C CYS A 7 24.98 15.30 -17.70
N ILE A 8 23.76 15.82 -17.47
CA ILE A 8 22.52 15.03 -17.59
C ILE A 8 22.28 14.63 -19.05
N TRP A 9 22.58 15.51 -20.00
CA TRP A 9 22.53 15.20 -21.43
C TRP A 9 23.60 14.18 -21.85
N LEU A 10 24.80 14.25 -21.29
CA LEU A 10 25.88 13.28 -21.51
C LEU A 10 25.54 11.91 -20.92
N LEU A 11 24.90 11.85 -19.74
CA LEU A 11 24.39 10.61 -19.15
C LEU A 11 23.21 10.01 -19.94
N LYS A 12 22.47 10.82 -20.71
CA LYS A 12 21.48 10.34 -21.68
C LYS A 12 22.09 9.88 -23.01
N LEU A 13 23.19 10.50 -23.44
CA LEU A 13 23.86 10.22 -24.72
C LEU A 13 24.75 8.97 -24.69
N PHE A 14 25.30 8.66 -23.52
CA PHE A 14 25.97 7.41 -23.29
C PHE A 14 25.02 6.53 -22.49
N GLU A 15 24.53 5.43 -23.06
CA GLU A 15 23.79 4.35 -22.38
C GLU A 15 24.65 3.66 -21.30
N ILE A 16 25.25 4.45 -20.41
CA ILE A 16 26.14 4.01 -19.36
C ILE A 16 25.25 3.76 -18.15
N VAL A 17 24.84 2.50 -18.07
CA VAL A 17 24.28 1.84 -16.89
C VAL A 17 22.95 2.45 -16.44
N ARG A 18 21.86 2.06 -17.12
CA ARG A 18 20.54 2.03 -16.49
C ARG A 18 20.52 0.76 -15.63
N GLY A 19 20.57 0.90 -14.31
CA GLY A 19 20.18 -0.18 -13.40
C GLY A 19 18.67 -0.25 -13.42
N ALA A 20 18.07 -0.80 -14.47
CA ALA A 20 16.62 -0.95 -14.49
C ALA A 20 16.25 -2.04 -13.48
N GLY A 21 15.50 -1.68 -12.44
CA GLY A 21 14.87 -2.62 -11.51
C GLY A 21 15.79 -3.44 -10.58
N VAL A 22 17.10 -3.19 -10.52
CA VAL A 22 18.03 -4.02 -9.73
C VAL A 22 17.72 -3.93 -8.22
N GLY A 23 17.61 -2.72 -7.70
CA GLY A 23 17.31 -2.47 -6.29
C GLY A 23 15.93 -2.96 -5.88
N GLU A 24 14.96 -2.81 -6.78
CA GLU A 24 13.60 -3.31 -6.63
C GLU A 24 13.55 -4.83 -6.52
N HIS A 25 14.09 -5.54 -7.51
CA HIS A 25 14.08 -7.00 -7.55
C HIS A 25 14.84 -7.60 -6.35
N LEU A 26 15.99 -7.02 -5.96
CA LEU A 26 16.69 -7.45 -4.75
C LEU A 26 15.89 -7.17 -3.48
N THR A 27 15.12 -6.08 -3.43
CA THR A 27 14.22 -5.81 -2.30
C THR A 27 13.12 -6.86 -2.23
N MET A 28 12.53 -7.29 -3.36
CA MET A 28 11.56 -8.39 -3.39
C MET A 28 12.18 -9.72 -2.97
N LEU A 29 13.42 -10.02 -3.41
CA LEU A 29 14.17 -11.19 -2.95
C LEU A 29 14.35 -11.17 -1.43
N ALA A 30 14.70 -10.02 -0.85
CA ALA A 30 14.88 -9.89 0.58
C ALA A 30 13.57 -10.13 1.35
N ARG A 31 12.41 -9.84 0.73
CA ARG A 31 11.05 -10.04 1.27
C ARG A 31 10.47 -11.42 0.96
N THR A 32 11.26 -12.29 0.33
CA THR A 32 10.84 -13.65 -0.01
C THR A 32 11.16 -14.58 1.15
N SER A 33 10.24 -15.48 1.50
CA SER A 33 10.40 -16.53 2.52
C SER A 33 11.29 -17.66 1.99
N VAL A 34 12.53 -17.32 1.66
CA VAL A 34 13.54 -18.25 1.15
C VAL A 34 13.76 -19.37 2.19
N PRO A 35 13.67 -20.65 1.79
CA PRO A 35 13.91 -21.78 2.68
C PRO A 35 15.28 -21.71 3.34
N TRP A 36 15.37 -22.20 4.57
CA TRP A 36 16.59 -22.09 5.38
C TRP A 36 17.81 -22.74 4.71
N GLU A 37 17.61 -23.79 3.90
CA GLU A 37 18.68 -24.48 3.18
C GLU A 37 19.27 -23.65 2.03
N LEU A 38 18.53 -22.66 1.51
CA LEU A 38 18.98 -21.77 0.43
C LEU A 38 19.54 -20.45 0.94
N LYS A 39 19.32 -20.09 2.22
CA LYS A 39 19.86 -18.86 2.83
C LYS A 39 21.39 -18.74 2.74
N PRO A 40 22.20 -19.80 2.87
CA PRO A 40 23.66 -19.68 2.66
C PRO A 40 24.06 -19.28 1.23
N TYR A 41 23.15 -19.38 0.26
CA TYR A 41 23.35 -19.13 -1.16
C TYR A 41 22.69 -17.82 -1.63
N TYR A 42 22.60 -16.82 -0.75
CA TYR A 42 22.20 -15.46 -1.13
C TYR A 42 23.04 -14.86 -2.28
N PRO A 43 24.36 -15.10 -2.37
CA PRO A 43 25.14 -14.72 -3.55
C PRO A 43 24.54 -15.19 -4.88
N GLU A 44 24.11 -16.45 -4.96
CA GLU A 44 23.48 -17.04 -6.14
C GLU A 44 22.05 -16.54 -6.35
N LEU A 45 21.28 -16.35 -5.27
CA LEU A 45 19.94 -15.74 -5.34
C LEU A 45 20.01 -14.31 -5.93
N LYS A 46 20.91 -13.46 -5.41
CA LYS A 46 21.09 -12.09 -5.92
C LYS A 46 21.49 -12.08 -7.39
N ALA A 47 22.43 -12.94 -7.77
CA ALA A 47 22.86 -13.07 -9.16
C ALA A 47 21.72 -13.52 -10.06
N GLY A 48 20.93 -14.51 -9.63
CA GLY A 48 19.76 -15.01 -10.36
C GLY A 48 18.68 -13.94 -10.50
N THR A 49 18.45 -13.15 -9.46
CA THR A 49 17.46 -12.07 -9.48
C THR A 49 17.78 -10.97 -10.49
N PHE A 50 19.05 -10.66 -10.77
CA PHE A 50 19.41 -9.71 -11.82
C PHE A 50 19.69 -10.37 -13.18
N PHE A 51 19.82 -11.69 -13.24
CA PHE A 51 20.27 -12.40 -14.43
C PHE A 51 19.46 -12.09 -15.69
N PRO A 52 18.11 -11.99 -15.63
CA PRO A 52 17.33 -11.69 -16.82
C PRO A 52 17.65 -10.32 -17.43
N ASP A 53 17.84 -9.30 -16.60
CA ASP A 53 18.16 -7.95 -17.05
C ASP A 53 19.62 -7.76 -17.49
N ALA A 54 20.51 -8.65 -17.03
CA ALA A 54 21.95 -8.48 -17.16
C ALA A 54 22.42 -8.27 -18.61
N PHE A 55 21.68 -8.76 -19.60
CA PHE A 55 22.13 -8.80 -20.99
C PHE A 55 21.59 -7.67 -21.88
N TYR A 56 20.52 -6.94 -21.49
CA TYR A 56 19.92 -5.90 -22.35
C TYR A 56 20.88 -4.78 -22.73
N SER A 57 21.68 -4.32 -21.75
CA SER A 57 22.62 -3.20 -21.90
C SER A 57 24.09 -3.62 -21.77
N CYS A 58 24.38 -4.92 -21.67
CA CYS A 58 25.74 -5.38 -21.43
C CYS A 58 26.62 -5.36 -22.69
N ALA A 59 26.08 -5.78 -23.82
CA ALA A 59 26.74 -5.73 -25.12
C ALA A 59 25.76 -5.36 -26.23
N ALA A 60 26.27 -4.77 -27.30
CA ALA A 60 25.50 -4.50 -28.51
C ALA A 60 25.34 -5.77 -29.36
N ASN A 61 24.70 -6.81 -28.79
CA ASN A 61 24.44 -8.09 -29.43
C ASN A 61 22.95 -8.42 -29.33
N ASP A 62 22.27 -8.55 -30.47
CA ASP A 62 20.83 -8.80 -30.52
C ASP A 62 20.44 -10.20 -30.03
N ASP A 63 21.32 -11.20 -30.18
CA ASP A 63 21.06 -12.55 -29.67
C ASP A 63 21.15 -12.59 -28.15
N TRP A 64 21.99 -11.75 -27.54
CA TRP A 64 22.04 -11.59 -26.08
C TRP A 64 20.78 -10.92 -25.55
N LYS A 65 20.23 -9.93 -26.27
CA LYS A 65 18.96 -9.30 -25.91
C LYS A 65 17.78 -10.27 -26.02
N LYS A 66 17.75 -11.10 -27.08
CA LYS A 66 16.74 -12.17 -27.22
C LYS A 66 16.86 -13.22 -26.11
N PHE A 67 18.09 -13.55 -25.71
CA PHE A 67 18.33 -14.44 -24.59
C PHE A 67 17.84 -13.82 -23.26
N ALA A 68 18.17 -12.55 -23.02
CA ALA A 68 17.65 -11.76 -21.90
C ALA A 68 16.12 -11.86 -21.84
N GLU A 69 15.46 -11.53 -22.94
CA GLU A 69 14.00 -11.62 -23.06
C GLU A 69 13.49 -13.04 -22.77
N TRP A 70 14.10 -14.06 -23.35
CA TRP A 70 13.70 -15.45 -23.12
C TRP A 70 13.78 -15.85 -21.63
N THR A 71 14.77 -15.33 -20.91
CA THR A 71 14.94 -15.60 -19.48
C THR A 71 13.90 -14.92 -18.57
N HIS A 72 13.07 -13.99 -19.09
CA HIS A 72 11.94 -13.41 -18.37
C HIS A 72 10.71 -14.32 -18.34
N TRP A 73 10.69 -15.37 -19.16
CA TRP A 73 9.49 -16.21 -19.35
C TRP A 73 9.63 -17.59 -18.68
N PRO A 74 8.52 -18.21 -18.23
CA PRO A 74 8.54 -19.48 -17.51
C PRO A 74 9.28 -20.66 -18.16
N PRO A 75 9.31 -20.80 -19.50
CA PRO A 75 10.06 -21.90 -20.14
C PRO A 75 11.52 -21.98 -19.70
N PHE A 76 12.16 -20.84 -19.39
CA PHE A 76 13.53 -20.80 -18.85
C PHE A 76 13.65 -21.58 -17.54
N LEU A 77 12.75 -21.32 -16.59
CA LEU A 77 12.73 -21.95 -15.28
C LEU A 77 12.40 -23.44 -15.37
N VAL A 78 11.46 -23.81 -16.25
CA VAL A 78 11.10 -25.21 -16.49
C VAL A 78 12.29 -26.00 -17.05
N LEU A 79 13.01 -25.41 -18.02
CA LEU A 79 14.24 -25.98 -18.55
C LEU A 79 15.31 -26.13 -17.46
N GLY A 80 15.52 -25.09 -16.65
CA GLY A 80 16.47 -25.10 -15.55
C GLY A 80 16.17 -26.18 -14.50
N ALA A 81 14.92 -26.31 -14.09
CA ALA A 81 14.49 -27.34 -13.15
C ALA A 81 14.64 -28.75 -13.74
N LYS A 82 14.34 -28.94 -15.04
CA LYS A 82 14.54 -30.21 -15.74
C LYS A 82 16.02 -30.61 -15.76
N MET A 83 16.90 -29.69 -16.17
CA MET A 83 18.35 -29.90 -16.15
C MET A 83 18.84 -30.23 -14.73
N TRP A 84 18.35 -29.51 -13.72
CA TRP A 84 18.69 -29.78 -12.33
C TRP A 84 18.29 -31.20 -11.91
N ARG A 85 17.09 -31.68 -12.28
CA ARG A 85 16.63 -33.04 -11.97
C ARG A 85 17.49 -34.10 -12.66
N GLU A 86 17.85 -33.89 -13.91
CA GLU A 86 18.71 -34.79 -14.69
C GLU A 86 20.11 -34.94 -14.05
N LYS A 87 20.70 -33.85 -13.58
CA LYS A 87 22.07 -33.84 -13.05
C LYS A 87 22.17 -34.15 -11.55
N TYR A 88 21.24 -33.63 -10.76
CA TYR A 88 21.31 -33.64 -9.29
C TYR A 88 20.17 -34.41 -8.62
N GLY A 89 19.24 -35.01 -9.39
CA GLY A 89 18.06 -35.69 -8.85
C GLY A 89 18.37 -36.77 -7.81
N THR A 90 19.53 -37.43 -7.87
CA THR A 90 19.99 -38.44 -6.91
C THR A 90 20.80 -37.86 -5.74
N ASN A 91 21.32 -36.64 -5.85
CA ASN A 91 22.12 -35.96 -4.83
C ASN A 91 21.67 -34.50 -4.65
N ARG A 92 20.40 -34.34 -4.26
CA ARG A 92 19.66 -33.06 -4.24
C ARG A 92 20.22 -32.00 -3.30
N ASN A 93 20.99 -32.42 -2.30
CA ASN A 93 21.51 -31.56 -1.22
C ASN A 93 23.01 -31.26 -1.36
N CYS A 94 23.65 -31.65 -2.46
CA CYS A 94 25.05 -31.26 -2.68
C CYS A 94 25.15 -29.76 -2.96
N GLU A 95 26.31 -29.17 -2.67
CA GLU A 95 26.53 -27.72 -2.78
C GLU A 95 26.18 -27.18 -4.17
N ASN A 96 26.61 -27.86 -5.24
CA ASN A 96 26.32 -27.42 -6.61
C ASN A 96 24.82 -27.48 -6.95
N ALA A 97 24.11 -28.49 -6.44
CA ALA A 97 22.66 -28.58 -6.60
C ALA A 97 21.95 -27.41 -5.91
N LEU A 98 22.38 -27.06 -4.69
CA LEU A 98 21.80 -25.94 -3.94
C LEU A 98 22.13 -24.59 -4.59
N ARG A 99 23.36 -24.41 -5.11
CA ARG A 99 23.74 -23.21 -5.88
C ARG A 99 22.86 -22.99 -7.11
N LEU A 100 22.68 -24.00 -7.95
CA LEU A 100 21.84 -23.90 -9.13
C LEU A 100 20.37 -23.67 -8.76
N ARG A 101 19.87 -24.37 -7.73
CA ARG A 101 18.50 -24.17 -7.23
C ARG A 101 18.30 -22.76 -6.68
N ALA A 102 19.25 -22.22 -5.93
CA ALA A 102 19.25 -20.85 -5.41
C ALA A 102 19.24 -19.83 -6.56
N PHE A 103 20.11 -19.99 -7.55
CA PHE A 103 20.14 -19.14 -8.74
C PHE A 103 18.82 -19.14 -9.51
N LEU A 104 18.23 -20.31 -9.79
CA LEU A 104 16.92 -20.41 -10.43
C LEU A 104 15.78 -19.82 -9.59
N THR A 105 15.90 -19.90 -8.25
CA THR A 105 14.95 -19.25 -7.34
C THR A 105 15.05 -17.73 -7.42
N GLY A 106 16.26 -17.18 -7.58
CA GLY A 106 16.46 -15.75 -7.83
C GLY A 106 15.76 -15.29 -9.12
N ILE A 107 15.92 -16.05 -10.20
CA ILE A 107 15.24 -15.79 -11.48
C ILE A 107 13.72 -15.90 -11.33
N PHE A 108 13.22 -16.87 -10.55
CA PHE A 108 11.79 -16.98 -10.26
C PHE A 108 11.24 -15.72 -9.58
N VAL A 109 11.94 -15.18 -8.59
CA VAL A 109 11.54 -13.92 -7.93
C VAL A 109 11.52 -12.78 -8.93
N HIS A 110 12.52 -12.69 -9.83
CA HIS A 110 12.55 -11.72 -10.93
C HIS A 110 11.30 -11.84 -11.80
N GLN A 111 11.09 -13.01 -12.41
CA GLN A 111 10.00 -13.24 -13.37
C GLN A 111 8.63 -12.88 -12.78
N VAL A 112 8.35 -13.30 -11.55
CA VAL A 112 7.06 -13.00 -10.90
C VAL A 112 6.91 -11.50 -10.60
N THR A 113 7.98 -10.83 -10.20
CA THR A 113 7.95 -9.40 -9.89
C THR A 113 7.79 -8.58 -11.17
N ASP A 114 8.67 -8.79 -12.14
CA ASP A 114 8.78 -8.03 -13.37
C ASP A 114 7.47 -8.04 -14.18
N VAL A 115 6.93 -9.21 -14.50
CA VAL A 115 5.73 -9.33 -15.34
C VAL A 115 4.49 -8.67 -14.71
N SER A 116 4.38 -8.67 -13.38
CA SER A 116 3.26 -8.07 -12.65
C SER A 116 3.43 -6.57 -12.49
N TRP A 117 4.65 -6.14 -12.18
CA TRP A 117 5.05 -4.74 -12.13
C TRP A 117 4.81 -4.03 -13.46
N HIS A 118 5.28 -4.64 -14.56
CA HIS A 118 5.07 -4.18 -15.94
C HIS A 118 3.67 -4.46 -16.49
N SER A 119 2.72 -4.94 -15.67
CA SER A 119 1.33 -5.18 -16.09
C SER A 119 1.18 -6.11 -17.31
N LEU A 120 2.15 -7.01 -17.53
CA LEU A 120 2.23 -7.89 -18.71
C LEU A 120 1.33 -9.12 -18.58
N VAL A 121 1.00 -9.51 -17.35
CA VAL A 121 0.11 -10.64 -17.05
C VAL A 121 -1.31 -10.39 -17.56
N LYS A 122 -1.94 -11.45 -18.08
CA LYS A 122 -3.34 -11.42 -18.50
C LYS A 122 -4.24 -11.10 -17.30
N GLY A 123 -4.89 -9.94 -17.34
CA GLY A 123 -5.71 -9.39 -16.23
C GLY A 123 -5.15 -8.08 -15.67
N TYR A 124 -3.86 -7.80 -15.90
CA TYR A 124 -3.17 -6.61 -15.37
C TYR A 124 -3.12 -5.46 -16.38
N ARG A 125 -3.29 -5.72 -17.67
CA ARG A 125 -3.15 -4.69 -18.71
C ARG A 125 -4.11 -3.50 -18.58
N SER A 126 -5.26 -3.68 -17.91
CA SER A 126 -6.24 -2.61 -17.67
C SER A 126 -6.13 -1.94 -16.31
N HIS A 127 -5.51 -2.57 -15.31
CA HIS A 127 -5.50 -2.09 -13.92
C HIS A 127 -4.14 -2.15 -13.23
N GLY A 128 -3.11 -2.68 -13.87
CA GLY A 128 -1.79 -2.89 -13.28
C GLY A 128 -1.05 -1.57 -13.03
N LEU A 129 0.00 -1.65 -12.23
CA LEU A 129 0.74 -0.48 -11.72
C LEU A 129 1.16 0.51 -12.83
N VAL A 130 1.87 0.06 -13.86
CA VAL A 130 2.35 0.94 -14.93
C VAL A 130 1.17 1.53 -15.72
N LYS A 131 0.09 0.77 -15.93
CA LYS A 131 -1.12 1.30 -16.58
C LYS A 131 -1.77 2.40 -15.75
N ALA A 132 -1.98 2.17 -14.45
CA ALA A 132 -2.55 3.19 -13.57
C ALA A 132 -1.64 4.43 -13.49
N LEU A 133 -0.33 4.23 -13.38
CA LEU A 133 0.65 5.32 -13.37
C LEU A 133 0.60 6.13 -14.68
N ALA A 134 0.50 5.47 -15.83
CA ALA A 134 0.41 6.14 -17.14
C ALA A 134 -0.79 7.08 -17.21
N GLU A 135 -1.96 6.60 -16.80
CA GLU A 135 -3.21 7.35 -16.86
C GLU A 135 -3.25 8.51 -15.86
N LEU A 136 -2.67 8.32 -14.67
CA LEU A 136 -2.67 9.33 -13.61
C LEU A 136 -1.57 10.39 -13.76
N GLU A 137 -0.37 10.01 -14.24
CA GLU A 137 0.83 10.84 -14.15
C GLU A 137 1.48 11.15 -15.50
N PHE A 138 1.13 10.39 -16.55
CA PHE A 138 1.71 10.51 -17.89
C PHE A 138 0.69 10.73 -18.99
N ASN A 139 -0.52 11.19 -18.65
CA ASN A 139 -1.59 11.50 -19.63
C ASN A 139 -1.94 10.30 -20.54
N GLY A 140 -1.91 9.09 -19.98
CA GLY A 140 -2.16 7.84 -20.71
C GLY A 140 -0.96 7.29 -21.49
N ASP A 141 0.20 7.97 -21.47
CA ASP A 141 1.41 7.51 -22.15
C ASP A 141 2.09 6.37 -21.38
N TYR A 142 1.78 5.15 -21.81
CA TYR A 142 2.30 3.93 -21.21
C TYR A 142 3.83 3.82 -21.29
N GLN A 143 4.43 4.18 -22.44
CA GLN A 143 5.88 4.02 -22.61
C GLN A 143 6.65 4.98 -21.71
N ASN A 144 6.19 6.23 -21.58
CA ASN A 144 6.84 7.17 -20.67
C ASN A 144 6.70 6.76 -19.20
N ALA A 145 5.56 6.18 -18.81
CA ALA A 145 5.37 5.64 -17.46
C ALA A 145 6.28 4.43 -17.20
N HIS A 146 6.39 3.53 -18.18
CA HIS A 146 7.30 2.39 -18.15
C HIS A 146 8.76 2.85 -18.00
N ASP A 147 9.23 3.72 -18.90
CA ASP A 147 10.60 4.25 -18.87
C ASP A 147 10.92 4.96 -17.55
N PHE A 148 9.92 5.66 -16.97
CA PHE A 148 10.06 6.30 -15.67
C PHE A 148 10.28 5.27 -14.56
N VAL A 149 9.45 4.23 -14.52
CA VAL A 149 9.54 3.19 -13.50
C VAL A 149 10.86 2.42 -13.64
N ASP A 150 11.29 2.05 -14.85
CA ASP A 150 12.59 1.43 -15.09
C ASP A 150 13.75 2.29 -14.58
N SER A 151 13.66 3.60 -14.78
CA SER A 151 14.77 4.50 -14.47
C SER A 151 14.79 4.98 -13.02
N MET A 152 13.63 5.03 -12.35
CA MET A 152 13.46 5.71 -11.06
C MET A 152 12.85 4.83 -9.97
N GLY A 153 12.27 3.68 -10.31
CA GLY A 153 11.64 2.74 -9.37
C GLY A 153 12.61 2.29 -8.28
N ASP A 154 13.82 1.88 -8.68
CA ASP A 154 14.91 1.52 -7.77
C ASP A 154 15.21 2.62 -6.75
N LEU A 155 15.37 3.86 -7.22
CA LEU A 155 15.67 5.00 -6.36
C LEU A 155 14.51 5.28 -5.39
N LEU A 156 13.27 5.16 -5.85
CA LEU A 156 12.09 5.36 -5.02
C LEU A 156 11.99 4.31 -3.91
N ILE A 157 12.19 3.02 -4.22
CA ILE A 157 12.15 1.92 -3.24
C ILE A 157 13.34 2.02 -2.27
N LEU A 158 14.56 2.15 -2.80
CA LEU A 158 15.76 2.28 -1.98
C LEU A 158 15.72 3.54 -1.11
N GLY A 159 15.09 4.63 -1.56
CA GLY A 159 14.89 5.83 -0.77
C GLY A 159 13.97 5.66 0.44
N GLN A 160 13.20 4.57 0.50
CA GLN A 160 12.35 4.19 1.64
C GLN A 160 13.09 3.24 2.59
N VAL A 161 14.01 2.43 2.05
CA VAL A 161 14.91 1.57 2.84
C VAL A 161 16.00 2.40 3.50
N ILE A 162 16.68 3.25 2.73
CA ILE A 162 17.85 4.03 3.12
C ILE A 162 17.39 5.40 3.62
N ARG A 163 17.32 5.52 4.95
CA ARG A 163 16.92 6.74 5.63
C ARG A 163 18.12 7.66 5.93
N ASP A 164 19.17 7.09 6.51
CA ASP A 164 20.36 7.82 6.97
C ASP A 164 21.64 6.97 6.86
N THR A 165 22.76 7.51 7.33
CA THR A 165 24.08 6.88 7.27
C THR A 165 24.43 6.03 8.50
N SER A 166 23.52 5.93 9.48
CA SER A 166 23.76 5.19 10.73
C SER A 166 23.70 3.67 10.52
N ASP A 167 23.05 3.22 9.45
CA ASP A 167 22.93 1.82 9.08
C ASP A 167 23.95 1.38 8.03
N ASN A 168 24.34 0.10 8.11
CA ASN A 168 25.08 -0.57 7.05
C ASN A 168 24.10 -1.34 6.15
N TRP A 169 24.36 -1.32 4.84
CA TRP A 169 23.51 -1.91 3.79
C TRP A 169 24.24 -3.00 2.99
N PRO A 170 24.88 -4.00 3.65
CA PRO A 170 25.71 -5.00 2.97
C PRO A 170 24.89 -5.85 1.99
N PHE A 171 23.60 -6.07 2.26
CA PHE A 171 22.74 -6.80 1.34
C PHE A 171 22.73 -6.21 -0.07
N TYR A 172 22.73 -4.87 -0.19
CA TYR A 172 22.75 -4.16 -1.47
C TYR A 172 24.15 -3.75 -1.95
N THR A 173 25.10 -3.54 -1.02
CA THR A 173 26.43 -3.00 -1.34
C THR A 173 27.52 -4.04 -1.47
N ASP A 174 27.33 -5.23 -0.88
CA ASP A 174 28.25 -6.34 -1.09
C ASP A 174 28.14 -6.80 -2.53
N GLN A 175 29.28 -6.74 -3.23
CA GLN A 175 29.39 -7.21 -4.61
C GLN A 175 29.70 -8.70 -4.65
N ASP A 176 29.12 -9.45 -3.71
CA ASP A 176 29.37 -10.87 -3.44
C ASP A 176 28.61 -11.81 -4.38
N TRP A 177 27.94 -11.29 -5.40
CA TRP A 177 27.09 -12.04 -6.32
C TRP A 177 27.88 -13.15 -7.01
N GLN A 178 27.35 -14.37 -6.97
CA GLN A 178 27.99 -15.57 -7.51
C GLN A 178 27.08 -16.28 -8.49
N LEU A 179 27.65 -16.72 -9.60
CA LEU A 179 26.96 -17.61 -10.53
C LEU A 179 27.08 -19.06 -10.06
N PRO A 180 26.15 -19.95 -10.46
CA PRO A 180 26.30 -21.38 -10.22
C PRO A 180 27.51 -21.94 -10.96
N LEU A 181 27.78 -23.23 -10.80
CA LEU A 181 28.89 -23.93 -11.48
C LEU A 181 28.89 -23.61 -12.98
N GLU A 182 30.07 -23.27 -13.53
CA GLU A 182 30.23 -22.86 -14.93
C GLU A 182 29.56 -23.83 -15.92
N ASP A 183 29.81 -25.14 -15.75
CA ASP A 183 29.20 -26.18 -16.59
C ASP A 183 27.67 -26.20 -16.52
N ASP A 184 27.07 -25.91 -15.36
CA ASP A 184 25.61 -25.87 -15.22
C ASP A 184 25.03 -24.68 -15.98
N LEU A 185 25.66 -23.52 -15.83
CA LEU A 185 25.18 -22.29 -16.44
C LEU A 185 25.33 -22.33 -17.96
N LEU A 186 26.49 -22.77 -18.46
CA LEU A 186 26.72 -22.90 -19.89
C LEU A 186 25.81 -23.96 -20.53
N GLU A 187 25.57 -25.09 -19.86
CA GLU A 187 24.60 -26.07 -20.34
C GLU A 187 23.19 -25.47 -20.45
N LEU A 188 22.76 -24.69 -19.44
CA LEU A 188 21.46 -24.01 -19.47
C LEU A 188 21.37 -23.04 -20.65
N VAL A 189 22.38 -22.18 -20.84
CA VAL A 189 22.47 -21.21 -21.96
C VAL A 189 22.43 -21.92 -23.32
N ARG A 190 23.16 -23.03 -23.48
CA ARG A 190 23.17 -23.81 -24.73
C ARG A 190 21.83 -24.46 -25.01
N ARG A 191 21.20 -25.06 -24.01
CA ARG A 191 19.84 -25.61 -24.14
C ARG A 191 18.78 -24.55 -24.43
N SER A 192 19.09 -23.29 -24.16
CA SER A 192 18.26 -22.13 -24.51
C SER A 192 18.44 -21.67 -25.96
N GLY A 193 19.35 -22.30 -26.72
CA GLY A 193 19.62 -21.97 -28.12
C GLY A 193 20.75 -20.95 -28.34
N VAL A 194 21.57 -20.67 -27.32
CA VAL A 194 22.71 -19.73 -27.42
C VAL A 194 24.02 -20.50 -27.24
N ASP A 195 24.84 -20.59 -28.28
CA ASP A 195 26.09 -21.36 -28.25
C ASP A 195 27.36 -20.49 -28.06
N ASP A 196 27.30 -19.20 -28.36
CA ASP A 196 28.48 -18.31 -28.46
C ASP A 196 28.71 -17.43 -27.21
N LEU A 197 27.99 -17.67 -26.11
CA LEU A 197 28.08 -16.87 -24.88
C LEU A 197 29.04 -17.54 -23.88
N HIS A 198 30.13 -16.85 -23.52
CA HIS A 198 31.14 -17.37 -22.61
C HIS A 198 30.83 -17.04 -21.14
N PHE A 199 31.30 -17.89 -20.22
CA PHE A 199 31.04 -17.72 -18.78
C PHE A 199 31.58 -16.38 -18.23
N TRP A 200 32.76 -15.95 -18.67
CA TRP A 200 33.33 -14.67 -18.24
C TRP A 200 32.51 -13.46 -18.71
N GLU A 201 31.82 -13.56 -19.86
CA GLU A 201 30.93 -12.51 -20.36
C GLU A 201 29.68 -12.41 -19.49
N ILE A 202 29.07 -13.56 -19.19
CA ILE A 202 27.93 -13.66 -18.27
C ILE A 202 28.30 -13.06 -16.90
N GLN A 203 29.45 -13.46 -16.36
CA GLN A 203 29.95 -12.96 -15.09
C GLN A 203 30.18 -11.45 -15.12
N ALA A 204 30.76 -10.92 -16.19
CA ALA A 204 30.95 -9.48 -16.36
C ALA A 204 29.62 -8.72 -16.41
N CYS A 205 28.64 -9.24 -17.15
CA CYS A 205 27.30 -8.63 -17.24
C CYS A 205 26.59 -8.59 -15.88
N VAL A 206 26.54 -9.71 -15.17
CA VAL A 206 25.92 -9.77 -13.83
C VAL A 206 26.65 -8.89 -12.82
N LYS A 207 27.99 -8.84 -12.88
CA LYS A 207 28.78 -7.97 -11.98
C LYS A 207 28.46 -6.49 -12.18
N ARG A 208 28.16 -6.04 -13.40
CA ARG A 208 27.78 -4.64 -13.67
C ARG A 208 26.53 -4.23 -12.89
N GLY A 209 25.54 -5.11 -12.75
CA GLY A 209 24.36 -4.88 -11.91
C GLY A 209 24.71 -4.61 -10.45
N SER A 210 25.57 -5.46 -9.85
CA SER A 210 26.02 -5.26 -8.47
C SER A 210 26.72 -3.91 -8.24
N VAL A 211 27.49 -3.45 -9.23
CA VAL A 211 28.19 -2.15 -9.19
C VAL A 211 27.21 -0.99 -9.37
N ALA A 212 26.20 -1.14 -10.25
CA ALA A 212 25.14 -0.17 -10.46
C ALA A 212 24.36 0.07 -9.16
N LEU A 213 23.85 -1.00 -8.56
CA LEU A 213 23.11 -0.96 -7.29
C LEU A 213 23.93 -0.33 -6.16
N SER A 214 25.19 -0.76 -6.00
CA SER A 214 26.09 -0.16 -5.01
C SER A 214 26.23 1.35 -5.21
N SER A 215 26.26 1.80 -6.46
CA SER A 215 26.37 3.23 -6.82
C SER A 215 25.09 4.01 -6.51
N GLU A 216 23.92 3.41 -6.68
CA GLU A 216 22.63 3.99 -6.31
C GLU A 216 22.49 4.15 -4.80
N VAL A 217 22.82 3.10 -4.04
CA VAL A 217 22.85 3.14 -2.56
C VAL A 217 23.78 4.26 -2.07
N LEU A 218 25.00 4.34 -2.60
CA LEU A 218 25.95 5.41 -2.26
C LEU A 218 25.47 6.80 -2.67
N SER A 219 24.73 6.91 -3.77
CA SER A 219 24.13 8.17 -4.23
C SER A 219 23.04 8.63 -3.29
N LEU A 220 22.18 7.72 -2.82
CA LEU A 220 21.16 8.00 -1.82
C LEU A 220 21.79 8.39 -0.48
N LEU A 221 22.79 7.65 0.01
CA LEU A 221 23.47 7.98 1.28
C LEU A 221 24.11 9.38 1.29
N ARG A 222 24.57 9.88 0.14
CA ARG A 222 25.27 11.17 0.04
C ARG A 222 24.39 12.32 -0.41
N ARG A 223 23.40 12.05 -1.26
CA ARG A 223 22.63 13.04 -2.02
C ARG A 223 21.15 12.63 -2.15
N ARG A 224 20.60 12.01 -1.10
CA ARG A 224 19.22 11.48 -1.04
C ARG A 224 18.22 12.45 -1.64
N LYS A 225 18.22 13.69 -1.12
CA LYS A 225 17.27 14.72 -1.54
C LYS A 225 17.36 15.01 -3.02
N GLU A 226 18.55 15.32 -3.54
CA GLU A 226 18.66 15.70 -4.95
C GLU A 226 18.41 14.55 -5.92
N VAL A 227 18.69 13.31 -5.51
CA VAL A 227 18.41 12.12 -6.32
C VAL A 227 16.90 11.87 -6.36
N LEU A 228 16.24 11.84 -5.21
CA LEU A 228 14.81 11.57 -5.11
C LEU A 228 13.95 12.69 -5.70
N GLU A 229 14.36 13.95 -5.55
CA GLU A 229 13.65 15.09 -6.16
C GLU A 229 13.53 14.97 -7.67
N VAL A 230 14.46 14.30 -8.37
CA VAL A 230 14.31 14.05 -9.80
C VAL A 230 13.07 13.20 -10.08
N ALA A 231 12.88 12.11 -9.33
CA ALA A 231 11.73 11.23 -9.49
C ALA A 231 10.42 11.92 -9.07
N TYR A 232 10.40 12.54 -7.89
CA TYR A 232 9.19 13.19 -7.36
C TYR A 232 8.77 14.44 -8.14
N ASN A 233 9.68 15.14 -8.81
CA ASN A 233 9.30 16.25 -9.69
C ASN A 233 8.61 15.79 -10.98
N ILE A 234 8.83 14.54 -11.41
CA ILE A 234 8.14 13.95 -12.56
C ILE A 234 6.79 13.40 -12.12
N SER A 235 6.78 12.61 -11.05
CA SER A 235 5.57 12.03 -10.47
C SER A 235 5.64 12.01 -8.94
N PRO A 236 5.00 12.97 -8.25
CA PRO A 236 4.93 13.01 -6.80
C PRO A 236 4.24 11.78 -6.19
N ARG A 237 3.22 11.23 -6.88
CA ARG A 237 2.44 10.07 -6.42
C ARG A 237 3.12 8.73 -6.69
N ALA A 238 4.13 8.65 -7.55
CA ALA A 238 4.76 7.39 -7.98
C ALA A 238 5.09 6.45 -6.81
N ARG A 239 5.69 6.99 -5.73
CA ARG A 239 5.99 6.21 -4.52
C ARG A 239 4.75 5.51 -3.98
N GLU A 240 3.62 6.20 -3.82
CA GLU A 240 2.42 5.62 -3.22
C GLU A 240 1.82 4.52 -4.09
N LEU A 241 1.89 4.66 -5.41
CA LEU A 241 1.44 3.63 -6.34
C LEU A 241 2.37 2.40 -6.27
N ILE A 242 3.69 2.60 -6.35
CA ILE A 242 4.68 1.54 -6.20
C ILE A 242 4.48 0.77 -4.88
N GLN A 243 4.26 1.50 -3.79
CA GLN A 243 4.20 0.95 -2.45
C GLN A 243 2.83 0.37 -2.06
N GLY A 244 1.76 0.72 -2.76
CA GLY A 244 0.40 0.47 -2.28
C GLY A 244 -0.65 0.20 -3.35
N HIS A 245 -0.29 0.23 -4.64
CA HIS A 245 -1.23 -0.15 -5.69
C HIS A 245 -1.58 -1.64 -5.57
N TRP A 246 -2.86 -1.94 -5.69
CA TRP A 246 -3.38 -3.26 -5.38
C TRP A 246 -2.91 -4.34 -6.37
N LEU A 247 -2.55 -3.94 -7.59
CA LEU A 247 -2.16 -4.84 -8.68
C LEU A 247 -0.76 -4.49 -9.21
N GLY A 248 0.26 -5.20 -8.71
CA GLY A 248 1.66 -4.93 -9.03
C GLY A 248 2.35 -3.97 -8.06
N GLY A 249 1.68 -3.43 -7.04
CA GLY A 249 2.38 -2.75 -5.95
C GLY A 249 3.11 -3.73 -5.02
N GLU A 250 4.06 -3.22 -4.25
CA GLU A 250 4.97 -3.99 -3.39
C GLU A 250 4.29 -5.04 -2.48
N PRO A 251 3.24 -4.71 -1.68
CA PRO A 251 2.48 -5.70 -0.90
C PRO A 251 1.92 -6.85 -1.73
N ASN A 252 1.38 -6.54 -2.91
CA ASN A 252 0.80 -7.51 -3.84
C ASN A 252 1.91 -8.43 -4.38
N LEU A 253 3.04 -7.88 -4.80
CA LEU A 253 4.19 -8.63 -5.27
C LEU A 253 4.75 -9.56 -4.19
N VAL A 254 4.94 -9.07 -2.97
CA VAL A 254 5.42 -9.87 -1.83
C VAL A 254 4.49 -11.04 -1.55
N ALA A 255 3.18 -10.79 -1.48
CA ALA A 255 2.19 -11.83 -1.25
C ALA A 255 2.23 -12.89 -2.39
N MET A 256 2.29 -12.42 -3.63
CA MET A 256 2.30 -13.26 -4.82
C MET A 256 3.55 -14.15 -4.90
N VAL A 257 4.76 -13.59 -4.74
CA VAL A 257 6.00 -14.36 -4.75
C VAL A 257 6.00 -15.44 -3.66
N ASN A 258 5.63 -15.07 -2.42
CA ASN A 258 5.60 -16.00 -1.30
C ASN A 258 4.54 -17.11 -1.46
N LYS A 259 3.38 -16.79 -2.02
CA LYS A 259 2.32 -17.76 -2.31
C LYS A 259 2.73 -18.77 -3.41
N CYS A 260 3.53 -18.31 -4.36
CA CYS A 260 3.87 -19.09 -5.56
C CYS A 260 5.16 -19.90 -5.42
N LEU A 261 6.06 -19.49 -4.51
CA LEU A 261 7.34 -20.15 -4.27
C LEU A 261 7.23 -21.66 -3.96
N PRO A 262 6.27 -22.14 -3.12
CA PRO A 262 6.11 -23.57 -2.89
C PRO A 262 5.77 -24.35 -4.17
N THR A 263 4.93 -23.80 -5.04
CA THR A 263 4.58 -24.40 -6.34
C THR A 263 5.82 -24.50 -7.22
N PHE A 264 6.62 -23.45 -7.32
CA PHE A 264 7.89 -23.48 -8.04
C PHE A 264 8.83 -24.57 -7.51
N PHE A 265 8.90 -24.78 -6.19
CA PHE A 265 9.75 -25.83 -5.63
C PHE A 265 9.32 -27.26 -5.97
N THR A 266 8.04 -27.49 -6.27
CA THR A 266 7.59 -28.82 -6.73
C THR A 266 8.26 -29.24 -8.05
N LEU A 267 8.77 -28.29 -8.84
CA LEU A 267 9.54 -28.58 -10.06
C LEU A 267 10.83 -29.33 -9.77
N PHE A 268 11.38 -29.22 -8.56
CA PHE A 268 12.62 -29.92 -8.22
C PHE A 268 12.37 -31.34 -7.70
N ASP A 269 11.11 -31.73 -7.44
CA ASP A 269 10.74 -33.02 -6.85
C ASP A 269 10.68 -34.17 -7.85
N GLN A 270 11.16 -35.36 -7.44
CA GLN A 270 11.16 -36.56 -8.28
C GLN A 270 9.75 -37.07 -8.63
N LYS A 271 8.72 -36.67 -7.85
CA LYS A 271 7.31 -37.03 -8.09
C LYS A 271 6.59 -36.09 -9.06
N SER A 272 7.27 -35.09 -9.65
CA SER A 272 6.64 -34.08 -10.51
C SER A 272 6.14 -34.61 -11.86
N THR A 273 6.09 -35.93 -12.09
CA THR A 273 5.51 -36.56 -13.29
C THR A 273 4.00 -36.35 -13.42
N VAL A 274 3.38 -35.55 -12.54
CA VAL A 274 1.94 -35.28 -12.52
C VAL A 274 1.55 -34.16 -13.49
N PHE A 275 2.49 -33.27 -13.87
CA PHE A 275 2.22 -32.14 -14.77
C PHE A 275 3.13 -32.19 -16.00
N SER A 276 2.57 -31.94 -17.17
CA SER A 276 3.28 -31.68 -18.42
C SER A 276 4.04 -30.35 -18.37
N ASP A 277 5.06 -30.19 -19.21
CA ASP A 277 5.84 -28.94 -19.30
C ASP A 277 4.92 -27.72 -19.55
N SER A 278 3.87 -27.86 -20.38
CA SER A 278 2.87 -26.82 -20.62
C SER A 278 1.98 -26.51 -19.41
N GLU A 279 1.65 -27.51 -18.59
CA GLU A 279 0.89 -27.28 -17.35
C GLU A 279 1.75 -26.57 -16.31
N LEU A 280 3.06 -26.87 -16.27
CA LEU A 280 4.02 -26.21 -15.39
C LEU A 280 4.28 -24.76 -15.81
N GLU A 281 4.43 -24.50 -17.11
CA GLU A 281 4.51 -23.14 -17.67
C GLU A 281 3.26 -22.33 -17.32
N THR A 282 2.08 -22.92 -17.54
CA THR A 282 0.79 -22.29 -17.20
C THR A 282 0.67 -22.04 -15.69
N LEU A 283 1.14 -22.95 -14.84
CA LEU A 283 1.12 -22.77 -13.39
C LEU A 283 2.00 -21.58 -12.95
N ILE A 284 3.18 -21.42 -13.54
CA ILE A 284 4.08 -20.28 -13.26
C ILE A 284 3.52 -18.98 -13.86
N GLU A 285 2.89 -19.01 -15.04
CA GLU A 285 2.15 -17.87 -15.62
C GLU A 285 0.95 -17.47 -14.75
N LEU A 286 0.21 -18.44 -14.22
CA LEU A 286 -0.94 -18.23 -13.33
C LEU A 286 -0.52 -17.75 -11.94
N CYS A 287 0.73 -17.96 -11.53
CA CYS A 287 1.28 -17.34 -10.32
C CYS A 287 1.23 -15.80 -10.40
N GLY A 288 1.08 -15.22 -11.60
CA GLY A 288 0.83 -13.79 -11.82
C GLY A 288 -0.62 -13.34 -11.58
N ASN A 289 -1.59 -14.24 -11.40
CA ASN A 289 -2.98 -13.89 -11.08
C ASN A 289 -3.31 -14.45 -9.69
N LEU A 290 -3.58 -13.60 -8.70
CA LEU A 290 -4.00 -14.05 -7.37
C LEU A 290 -5.24 -14.97 -7.49
N PRO A 291 -5.16 -16.29 -7.18
CA PRO A 291 -6.36 -17.08 -6.97
C PRO A 291 -6.90 -16.83 -5.55
N SER A 292 -8.18 -17.09 -5.34
CA SER A 292 -8.87 -16.95 -4.05
C SER A 292 -8.14 -17.68 -2.92
N GLY A 293 -8.18 -17.09 -1.72
CA GLY A 293 -7.65 -17.72 -0.51
C GLY A 293 -8.29 -19.08 -0.30
N LYS A 294 -7.51 -20.08 0.12
CA LYS A 294 -8.10 -21.28 0.71
C LYS A 294 -8.66 -20.88 2.07
N ALA A 295 -9.82 -21.42 2.43
CA ALA A 295 -10.33 -21.32 3.79
C ALA A 295 -9.29 -21.90 4.76
N ALA A 296 -8.75 -21.06 5.62
CA ALA A 296 -7.80 -21.48 6.62
C ALA A 296 -8.49 -22.28 7.74
N THR A 297 -7.72 -23.20 8.31
CA THR A 297 -8.17 -24.09 9.40
C THR A 297 -8.18 -23.33 10.72
N ASP A 298 -9.30 -23.40 11.46
CA ASP A 298 -9.46 -22.91 12.84
C ASP A 298 -8.28 -23.34 13.74
N GLY A 299 -7.33 -22.44 13.93
CA GLY A 299 -6.19 -22.60 14.83
C GLY A 299 -6.08 -21.41 15.77
N THR A 300 -6.64 -21.55 16.98
CA THR A 300 -6.56 -20.58 18.08
C THR A 300 -5.22 -20.69 18.82
N ASN A 301 -4.11 -20.49 18.10
CA ASN A 301 -2.81 -20.45 18.77
C ASN A 301 -2.59 -19.05 19.38
N PRO A 302 -2.22 -18.97 20.68
CA PRO A 302 -1.85 -17.70 21.29
C PRO A 302 -0.62 -17.10 20.58
N VAL A 303 -0.67 -15.79 20.33
CA VAL A 303 0.44 -15.00 19.78
C VAL A 303 0.95 -14.06 20.86
N THR A 304 2.25 -14.06 21.09
CA THR A 304 2.90 -13.11 22.01
C THR A 304 3.07 -11.76 21.32
N LEU A 305 2.56 -10.70 21.94
CA LEU A 305 2.82 -9.32 21.48
C LEU A 305 3.99 -8.72 22.26
N LEU A 306 4.88 -8.04 21.54
CA LEU A 306 5.88 -7.20 22.15
C LEU A 306 5.23 -5.90 22.62
N LYS A 307 5.41 -5.59 23.90
CA LYS A 307 5.02 -4.34 24.54
C LYS A 307 6.26 -3.59 25.04
N ARG A 308 6.43 -2.32 24.69
CA ARG A 308 7.55 -1.48 25.18
C ARG A 308 7.11 -0.04 25.42
N ASP A 309 7.42 0.48 26.61
CA ASP A 309 7.33 1.91 26.90
C ASP A 309 8.59 2.62 26.42
N ILE A 310 8.45 3.63 25.56
CA ILE A 310 9.52 4.43 24.97
C ILE A 310 9.14 5.91 25.11
N ASP A 311 9.77 6.64 26.04
CA ASP A 311 9.53 8.06 26.30
C ASP A 311 8.03 8.43 26.39
N ASP A 312 7.30 7.76 27.29
CA ASP A 312 5.85 7.93 27.52
C ASP A 312 4.94 7.52 26.34
N GLN A 313 5.50 6.86 25.31
CA GLN A 313 4.73 6.21 24.25
C GLN A 313 4.76 4.69 24.43
N LEU A 314 3.61 4.06 24.24
CA LEU A 314 3.50 2.61 24.30
C LEU A 314 3.55 2.00 22.89
N PHE A 315 4.60 1.24 22.59
CA PHE A 315 4.74 0.49 21.34
C PHE A 315 4.23 -0.95 21.49
N VAL A 316 3.42 -1.38 20.52
CA VAL A 316 2.83 -2.72 20.43
C VAL A 316 3.07 -3.30 19.04
N SER A 317 3.60 -4.52 18.96
CA SER A 317 3.77 -5.24 17.68
C SER A 317 3.89 -6.76 17.90
N PRO A 318 3.35 -7.60 17.00
CA PRO A 318 3.64 -9.04 17.00
C PRO A 318 5.06 -9.36 16.56
N LEU A 319 5.78 -8.38 15.98
CA LEU A 319 7.09 -8.56 15.33
C LEU A 319 7.11 -9.70 14.29
N LYS A 320 5.94 -10.06 13.76
CA LYS A 320 5.83 -11.04 12.68
C LYS A 320 6.23 -10.38 11.37
N PRO A 321 7.22 -10.93 10.64
CA PRO A 321 7.69 -10.32 9.41
C PRO A 321 6.59 -10.31 8.35
N LEU A 322 6.62 -9.29 7.49
CA LEU A 322 5.69 -9.10 6.38
C LEU A 322 4.21 -9.06 6.83
N SER A 323 3.90 -8.58 8.03
CA SER A 323 2.52 -8.56 8.53
C SER A 323 1.78 -7.25 8.22
N LEU A 324 2.51 -6.14 8.11
CA LEU A 324 1.96 -4.78 8.06
C LEU A 324 1.01 -4.47 9.23
N PHE A 325 1.31 -5.00 10.42
CA PHE A 325 0.51 -4.75 11.62
C PHE A 325 0.30 -3.25 11.91
N GLY A 326 -0.93 -2.86 12.23
CA GLY A 326 -1.30 -1.46 12.46
C GLY A 326 -1.63 -0.69 11.19
N LEU A 327 -2.02 -1.38 10.10
CA LEU A 327 -2.45 -0.72 8.87
C LEU A 327 -3.79 -0.01 9.03
N ASP A 328 -4.70 -0.54 9.85
CA ASP A 328 -5.97 0.06 10.24
C ASP A 328 -6.39 -0.39 11.65
N ILE A 329 -7.23 0.42 12.30
CA ILE A 329 -7.56 0.27 13.72
C ILE A 329 -9.03 0.63 13.96
N ALA A 330 -9.74 -0.24 14.69
CA ALA A 330 -11.08 0.02 15.21
C ALA A 330 -11.15 -0.16 16.73
N VAL A 331 -12.03 0.60 17.37
CA VAL A 331 -12.30 0.53 18.82
C VAL A 331 -13.73 0.04 19.02
N GLY A 332 -13.92 -0.99 19.84
CA GLY A 332 -15.24 -1.57 20.11
C GLY A 332 -15.22 -2.68 21.16
N ARG A 333 -16.39 -3.24 21.47
CA ARG A 333 -16.55 -4.36 22.41
C ARG A 333 -16.56 -5.71 21.71
N PHE A 334 -15.45 -6.05 21.06
CA PHE A 334 -15.39 -7.21 20.17
C PHE A 334 -15.18 -8.55 20.88
N ARG A 335 -14.73 -8.54 22.14
CA ARG A 335 -14.44 -9.73 22.94
C ARG A 335 -14.98 -9.57 24.35
N ASN A 336 -15.84 -10.49 24.79
CA ASN A 336 -16.39 -10.56 26.15
C ASN A 336 -17.04 -9.26 26.66
N ASP A 337 -17.60 -8.43 25.76
CA ASP A 337 -18.19 -7.11 26.09
C ASP A 337 -17.20 -6.10 26.71
N GLU A 338 -15.89 -6.36 26.60
CA GLU A 338 -14.83 -5.46 27.07
C GLU A 338 -14.37 -4.52 25.95
N VAL A 339 -14.05 -3.28 26.31
CA VAL A 339 -13.47 -2.31 25.35
C VAL A 339 -12.17 -2.89 24.83
N SER A 340 -12.05 -2.99 23.52
CA SER A 340 -10.94 -3.64 22.82
C SER A 340 -10.55 -2.88 21.57
N LEU A 341 -9.31 -3.10 21.13
CA LEU A 341 -8.78 -2.62 19.85
C LEU A 341 -8.77 -3.78 18.86
N ALA A 342 -9.36 -3.58 17.69
CA ALA A 342 -9.11 -4.42 16.52
C ALA A 342 -8.02 -3.77 15.67
N ILE A 343 -6.93 -4.50 15.39
CA ILE A 343 -5.75 -3.99 14.68
C ILE A 343 -5.42 -4.90 13.52
N SER A 344 -5.36 -4.36 12.31
CA SER A 344 -5.11 -5.19 11.12
C SER A 344 -3.65 -5.52 10.88
N ALA A 345 -3.42 -6.68 10.23
CA ALA A 345 -2.14 -7.19 9.76
C ALA A 345 -2.35 -7.99 8.45
N PRO A 346 -2.66 -7.31 7.32
CA PRO A 346 -3.25 -7.94 6.13
C PRO A 346 -2.33 -8.84 5.32
N LEU A 347 -1.03 -8.86 5.59
CA LEU A 347 -0.07 -9.72 4.89
C LEU A 347 0.48 -10.86 5.75
N GLU A 348 0.09 -10.92 7.02
CA GLU A 348 0.62 -11.91 7.96
C GLU A 348 0.43 -13.35 7.43
N GLU A 349 1.51 -14.12 7.37
CA GLU A 349 1.51 -15.51 6.89
C GLU A 349 0.97 -15.68 5.45
N GLY A 350 0.99 -14.60 4.64
CA GLY A 350 0.51 -14.61 3.25
C GLY A 350 -1.01 -14.60 3.11
N GLU A 351 -1.73 -14.56 4.23
CA GLU A 351 -3.18 -14.58 4.29
C GLU A 351 -3.75 -13.38 5.05
N GLY A 352 -3.02 -12.75 5.98
CA GLY A 352 -3.55 -11.61 6.72
C GLY A 352 -4.38 -12.00 7.95
N SER A 353 -4.50 -11.07 8.89
CA SER A 353 -5.07 -11.29 10.22
C SER A 353 -5.56 -9.98 10.84
N VAL A 354 -6.44 -10.06 11.85
CA VAL A 354 -6.86 -8.89 12.65
C VAL A 354 -6.73 -9.23 14.14
N TYR A 355 -5.90 -8.51 14.87
CA TYR A 355 -5.72 -8.75 16.30
C TYR A 355 -6.82 -8.05 17.10
N VAL A 356 -7.49 -8.75 18.01
CA VAL A 356 -8.49 -8.16 18.92
C VAL A 356 -7.93 -8.19 20.34
N ILE A 357 -7.61 -7.01 20.85
CA ILE A 357 -6.89 -6.87 22.13
C ILE A 357 -7.72 -6.04 23.11
N PRO A 358 -8.10 -6.58 24.28
CA PRO A 358 -8.74 -5.81 25.33
C PRO A 358 -7.88 -4.62 25.79
N TRP A 359 -8.51 -3.47 25.97
CA TRP A 359 -7.86 -2.22 26.38
C TRP A 359 -7.19 -2.37 27.76
N ALA A 360 -7.86 -3.06 28.70
CA ALA A 360 -7.32 -3.30 30.03
C ALA A 360 -6.02 -4.12 30.00
N GLU A 361 -5.92 -5.10 29.09
CA GLU A 361 -4.71 -5.91 28.90
C GLU A 361 -3.56 -5.06 28.33
N LEU A 362 -3.84 -4.22 27.33
CA LEU A 362 -2.86 -3.30 26.74
C LEU A 362 -2.28 -2.33 27.77
N MET A 363 -3.08 -1.88 28.73
CA MET A 363 -2.63 -0.94 29.75
C MET A 363 -1.91 -1.61 30.94
N SER A 364 -1.91 -2.95 31.03
CA SER A 364 -1.22 -3.73 32.09
C SER A 364 0.27 -3.99 31.78
N TYR A 365 1.14 -4.13 32.78
CA TYR A 365 2.61 -4.11 32.61
C TYR A 365 3.27 -5.37 32.00
N ASP A 366 2.51 -6.40 31.62
CA ASP A 366 3.07 -7.69 31.18
C ASP A 366 2.95 -7.92 29.66
N THR A 367 3.86 -8.72 29.10
CA THR A 367 3.68 -9.36 27.79
C THR A 367 2.49 -10.32 27.88
N PHE A 368 1.49 -10.15 27.02
CA PHE A 368 0.31 -11.00 27.02
C PHE A 368 0.16 -11.77 25.71
N GLU A 369 -0.59 -12.86 25.79
CA GLU A 369 -0.96 -13.72 24.67
C GLU A 369 -2.33 -13.32 24.15
N THR A 370 -2.45 -13.08 22.85
CA THR A 370 -3.74 -12.83 22.19
C THR A 370 -4.07 -13.97 21.23
N GLU A 371 -5.34 -14.31 21.11
CA GLU A 371 -5.81 -15.25 20.09
C GLU A 371 -5.70 -14.60 18.70
N LYS A 372 -5.29 -15.40 17.70
CA LYS A 372 -5.23 -15.00 16.29
C LYS A 372 -6.53 -15.37 15.58
N PRO A 373 -7.28 -14.42 15.00
CA PRO A 373 -8.31 -14.76 14.02
C PRO A 373 -7.73 -14.74 12.59
N ILE A 374 -8.43 -15.41 11.67
CA ILE A 374 -7.84 -16.11 10.52
C ILE A 374 -8.30 -15.57 9.14
N ALA A 375 -7.31 -15.32 8.26
CA ALA A 375 -7.16 -15.48 6.78
C ALA A 375 -7.86 -14.62 5.68
N SER A 376 -7.06 -14.51 4.59
CA SER A 376 -7.06 -13.96 3.20
C SER A 376 -7.08 -12.44 2.92
N ALA A 377 -5.90 -11.84 2.63
CA ALA A 377 -5.62 -10.39 2.56
C ALA A 377 -6.46 -9.56 3.55
N TYR A 378 -6.72 -10.18 4.70
CA TYR A 378 -7.88 -9.90 5.54
C TYR A 378 -7.53 -8.82 6.54
N GLY A 379 -8.43 -7.88 6.75
CA GLY A 379 -8.14 -6.68 7.53
C GLY A 379 -7.51 -5.57 6.71
N SER A 380 -7.78 -5.48 5.41
CA SER A 380 -7.40 -4.27 4.65
C SER A 380 -8.04 -3.01 5.24
N SER A 381 -9.21 -3.17 5.87
CA SER A 381 -9.89 -2.17 6.71
C SER A 381 -10.69 -2.88 7.80
N VAL A 382 -10.84 -2.25 8.96
CA VAL A 382 -11.60 -2.75 10.11
C VAL A 382 -12.51 -1.67 10.69
N HIS A 383 -13.76 -2.04 11.00
CA HIS A 383 -14.77 -1.13 11.54
C HIS A 383 -15.58 -1.79 12.65
N LYS A 384 -16.30 -0.96 13.40
CA LYS A 384 -17.30 -1.38 14.37
C LYS A 384 -18.69 -1.16 13.80
N LEU A 385 -19.55 -2.16 13.87
CA LEU A 385 -20.99 -2.02 13.70
C LEU A 385 -21.66 -2.32 15.04
N THR A 386 -22.59 -1.47 15.49
CA THR A 386 -23.38 -1.73 16.69
C THR A 386 -24.81 -2.07 16.29
N ALA A 387 -25.28 -3.27 16.62
CA ALA A 387 -26.66 -3.72 16.40
C ALA A 387 -27.21 -4.36 17.68
N ASN A 388 -28.42 -3.94 18.09
CA ASN A 388 -29.09 -4.37 19.33
C ASN A 388 -28.20 -4.33 20.60
N GLY A 389 -27.31 -3.34 20.68
CA GLY A 389 -26.39 -3.15 21.80
C GLY A 389 -25.16 -4.05 21.82
N LEU A 390 -24.96 -4.87 20.76
CA LEU A 390 -23.77 -5.68 20.56
C LEU A 390 -22.86 -5.05 19.50
N ASP A 391 -21.55 -5.09 19.75
CA ASP A 391 -20.54 -4.62 18.81
C ASP A 391 -20.03 -5.79 17.94
N TYR A 392 -20.25 -5.66 16.65
CA TYR A 392 -19.73 -6.54 15.61
C TYR A 392 -18.45 -5.94 15.05
N LEU A 393 -17.43 -6.78 14.91
CA LEU A 393 -16.22 -6.44 14.16
C LEU A 393 -16.50 -6.66 12.67
N VAL A 394 -16.42 -5.59 11.89
CA VAL A 394 -16.57 -5.60 10.43
C VAL A 394 -15.18 -5.58 9.81
N VAL A 395 -14.88 -6.54 8.94
CA VAL A 395 -13.56 -6.67 8.33
C VAL A 395 -13.67 -6.78 6.82
N SER A 396 -12.94 -5.90 6.12
CA SER A 396 -12.82 -5.93 4.67
C SER A 396 -11.74 -6.91 4.23
N ALA A 397 -12.07 -7.77 3.26
CA ALA A 397 -11.12 -8.55 2.45
C ALA A 397 -11.20 -8.05 1.00
N SER A 398 -10.53 -6.93 0.74
CA SER A 398 -10.66 -6.18 -0.52
C SER A 398 -10.30 -6.99 -1.76
N GLY A 399 -9.32 -7.88 -1.66
CA GLY A 399 -8.94 -8.81 -2.74
C GLY A 399 -10.03 -9.81 -3.13
N GLU A 400 -10.97 -10.08 -2.21
CA GLU A 400 -12.10 -10.99 -2.44
C GLU A 400 -13.41 -10.24 -2.70
N ASN A 401 -13.40 -8.91 -2.66
CA ASN A 401 -14.61 -8.06 -2.66
C ASN A 401 -15.66 -8.55 -1.65
N THR A 402 -15.19 -8.98 -0.47
CA THR A 402 -16.00 -9.57 0.58
C THR A 402 -15.79 -8.82 1.90
N ILE A 403 -16.88 -8.62 2.63
CA ILE A 403 -16.93 -7.99 3.95
C ILE A 403 -17.43 -9.05 4.93
N TYR A 404 -16.72 -9.21 6.03
CA TYR A 404 -17.03 -10.20 7.04
C TYR A 404 -17.43 -9.55 8.35
N PHE A 405 -18.36 -10.17 9.05
CA PHE A 405 -18.86 -9.71 10.35
C PHE A 405 -18.56 -10.76 11.39
N TYR A 406 -18.01 -10.33 12.52
CA TYR A 406 -17.62 -11.17 13.63
C TYR A 406 -18.26 -10.71 14.93
N LEU A 407 -18.72 -11.66 15.72
CA LEU A 407 -19.23 -11.44 17.07
C LEU A 407 -18.46 -12.35 18.03
N SER A 408 -17.76 -11.76 19.01
CA SER A 408 -16.96 -12.52 19.99
C SER A 408 -15.99 -13.53 19.34
N GLY A 409 -15.31 -13.11 18.28
CA GLY A 409 -14.34 -13.93 17.54
C GLY A 409 -14.94 -14.94 16.55
N ARG A 410 -16.25 -15.14 16.53
CA ARG A 410 -16.94 -16.02 15.56
C ARG A 410 -17.46 -15.24 14.37
N LYS A 411 -17.17 -15.70 13.15
CA LYS A 411 -17.78 -15.17 11.92
C LYS A 411 -19.28 -15.46 11.93
N VAL A 412 -20.10 -14.44 11.73
CA VAL A 412 -21.57 -14.55 11.73
C VAL A 412 -22.19 -14.27 10.36
N LEU A 413 -21.59 -13.38 9.56
CA LEU A 413 -22.10 -13.00 8.24
C LEU A 413 -20.95 -12.70 7.28
N SER A 414 -21.16 -12.95 5.99
CA SER A 414 -20.30 -12.49 4.90
C SER A 414 -21.17 -11.82 3.85
N ILE A 415 -20.80 -10.61 3.41
CA ILE A 415 -21.41 -9.91 2.28
C ILE A 415 -20.37 -9.82 1.18
N ALA A 416 -20.67 -10.33 -0.01
CA ALA A 416 -19.73 -10.33 -1.13
C ALA A 416 -20.36 -9.77 -2.39
N ASP A 417 -19.57 -9.07 -3.21
CA ASP A 417 -19.91 -8.88 -4.61
C ASP A 417 -19.33 -10.04 -5.42
N THR A 418 -20.20 -10.94 -5.89
CA THR A 418 -19.84 -12.02 -6.82
C THR A 418 -20.41 -11.85 -8.22
N GLY A 419 -21.31 -10.88 -8.42
CA GLY A 419 -22.04 -10.64 -9.67
C GLY A 419 -21.49 -9.54 -10.58
N SER A 420 -20.79 -8.53 -10.06
CA SER A 420 -20.35 -7.37 -10.86
C SER A 420 -19.21 -7.70 -11.81
N TRP A 421 -19.26 -7.13 -13.02
CA TRP A 421 -18.13 -7.11 -13.96
C TRP A 421 -17.05 -6.11 -13.47
N GLU A 422 -15.77 -6.49 -13.53
CA GLU A 422 -14.62 -5.65 -13.12
C GLU A 422 -14.76 -5.05 -11.70
N ARG A 423 -15.13 -5.92 -10.76
CA ARG A 423 -15.16 -5.64 -9.33
C ARG A 423 -13.77 -5.81 -8.72
N HIS A 424 -13.25 -4.75 -8.14
CA HIS A 424 -11.93 -4.76 -7.53
C HIS A 424 -11.91 -3.92 -6.26
N GLN A 425 -11.34 -4.50 -5.20
CA GLN A 425 -10.96 -3.79 -3.99
C GLN A 425 -12.12 -3.10 -3.27
N LEU A 426 -13.31 -3.72 -3.23
CA LEU A 426 -14.41 -3.22 -2.42
C LEU A 426 -14.04 -3.26 -0.94
N VAL A 427 -14.21 -2.14 -0.24
CA VAL A 427 -13.89 -1.99 1.18
C VAL A 427 -14.98 -1.22 1.91
N VAL A 428 -15.08 -1.46 3.22
CA VAL A 428 -15.85 -0.57 4.10
C VAL A 428 -15.07 0.73 4.27
N SER A 429 -15.72 1.85 3.95
CA SER A 429 -15.18 3.19 4.19
C SER A 429 -15.66 3.76 5.52
N SER A 430 -16.89 3.43 5.93
CA SER A 430 -17.45 3.85 7.21
C SER A 430 -18.67 3.03 7.62
N VAL A 431 -19.00 3.11 8.91
CA VAL A 431 -20.19 2.51 9.52
C VAL A 431 -20.83 3.55 10.43
N ASP A 432 -21.91 4.16 9.98
CA ASP A 432 -22.55 5.28 10.65
C ASP A 432 -23.99 5.45 10.16
N ASP A 433 -24.81 6.13 10.94
CA ASP A 433 -26.22 6.39 10.64
C ASP A 433 -26.35 7.61 9.71
N ILE A 434 -26.56 7.35 8.41
CA ILE A 434 -26.46 8.34 7.33
C ILE A 434 -27.82 8.93 7.00
N ASP A 435 -28.89 8.16 7.12
CA ASP A 435 -30.24 8.62 6.79
C ASP A 435 -31.03 9.17 8.00
N GLY A 436 -30.53 8.96 9.22
CA GLY A 436 -31.12 9.47 10.44
C GLY A 436 -32.21 8.63 11.06
N ASP A 437 -32.32 7.35 10.70
CA ASP A 437 -33.30 6.43 11.26
C ASP A 437 -32.95 5.90 12.67
N GLY A 438 -31.73 6.14 13.16
CA GLY A 438 -31.25 5.65 14.45
C GLY A 438 -30.39 4.38 14.35
N VAL A 439 -30.19 3.84 13.15
CA VAL A 439 -29.47 2.62 12.84
C VAL A 439 -28.24 2.96 12.00
N SER A 440 -27.12 2.26 12.23
CA SER A 440 -25.89 2.52 11.46
C SER A 440 -25.95 1.83 10.09
N ASP A 441 -25.77 2.61 9.05
CA ASP A 441 -25.59 2.17 7.67
C ASP A 441 -24.14 1.75 7.41
N LEU A 442 -23.96 0.96 6.36
CA LEU A 442 -22.64 0.54 5.91
C LEU A 442 -22.29 1.23 4.58
N VAL A 443 -21.21 2.02 4.58
CA VAL A 443 -20.71 2.66 3.36
C VAL A 443 -19.56 1.84 2.80
N LEU A 444 -19.75 1.35 1.59
CA LEU A 444 -18.76 0.63 0.83
C LEU A 444 -18.18 1.53 -0.24
N SER A 445 -16.86 1.53 -0.37
CA SER A 445 -16.18 2.23 -1.45
C SER A 445 -15.37 1.26 -2.30
N GLY A 446 -15.33 1.54 -3.59
CA GLY A 446 -14.53 0.80 -4.55
C GLY A 446 -13.89 1.78 -5.53
N PRO A 447 -12.80 2.47 -5.20
CA PRO A 447 -12.15 3.41 -6.12
C PRO A 447 -11.62 2.74 -7.39
N HIS A 448 -11.38 1.43 -7.36
CA HIS A 448 -10.90 0.63 -8.48
C HIS A 448 -12.02 -0.11 -9.24
N TYR A 449 -13.30 0.19 -8.94
CA TYR A 449 -14.43 -0.46 -9.61
C TYR A 449 -14.61 -0.03 -11.06
N GLY A 450 -15.03 -1.01 -11.87
CA GLY A 450 -15.45 -0.83 -13.25
C GLY A 450 -14.28 -0.59 -14.22
N TYR A 451 -14.63 -0.53 -15.50
CA TYR A 451 -13.66 -0.38 -16.58
C TYR A 451 -12.80 0.86 -16.39
N ASN A 452 -11.48 0.68 -16.35
CA ASN A 452 -10.50 1.71 -16.07
C ASN A 452 -10.73 2.44 -14.72
N GLU A 453 -11.15 1.76 -13.65
CA GLU A 453 -11.14 2.33 -12.28
C GLU A 453 -11.93 3.64 -12.13
N THR A 454 -13.14 3.67 -12.71
CA THR A 454 -14.05 4.84 -12.59
C THR A 454 -14.54 5.05 -11.16
N GLY A 455 -14.63 3.98 -10.39
CA GLY A 455 -14.95 4.02 -8.96
C GLY A 455 -16.44 4.07 -8.64
N VAL A 456 -16.80 3.66 -7.42
CA VAL A 456 -18.18 3.57 -6.94
C VAL A 456 -18.25 3.74 -5.42
N VAL A 457 -19.41 4.19 -4.93
CA VAL A 457 -19.79 4.13 -3.51
C VAL A 457 -21.14 3.44 -3.39
N PHE A 458 -21.29 2.49 -2.46
CA PHE A 458 -22.57 1.90 -2.07
C PHE A 458 -22.89 2.26 -0.63
N ILE A 459 -24.16 2.52 -0.35
CA ILE A 459 -24.68 2.68 1.01
C ILE A 459 -25.70 1.56 1.21
N VAL A 460 -25.43 0.68 2.16
CA VAL A 460 -26.29 -0.44 2.54
C VAL A 460 -27.10 -0.02 3.77
N ASP A 461 -28.41 -0.24 3.69
CA ASP A 461 -29.38 0.07 4.75
C ASP A 461 -29.03 -0.64 6.07
N GLY A 462 -28.94 0.14 7.15
CA GLY A 462 -28.61 -0.37 8.48
C GLY A 462 -29.67 -1.29 9.08
N GLY A 463 -30.95 -1.07 8.77
CA GLY A 463 -32.07 -1.88 9.26
C GLY A 463 -32.04 -3.31 8.70
N GLU A 464 -31.85 -3.43 7.38
CA GLU A 464 -31.64 -4.72 6.71
C GLU A 464 -30.35 -5.39 7.22
N LEU A 465 -29.25 -4.64 7.33
CA LEU A 465 -27.99 -5.18 7.82
C LEU A 465 -28.09 -5.74 9.25
N SER A 466 -28.76 -5.01 10.15
CA SER A 466 -28.98 -5.44 11.53
C SER A 466 -29.77 -6.75 11.60
N ALA A 467 -30.81 -6.89 10.78
CA ALA A 467 -31.57 -8.13 10.70
C ALA A 467 -30.73 -9.31 10.20
N LEU A 468 -29.81 -9.08 9.27
CA LEU A 468 -28.95 -10.12 8.70
C LEU A 468 -27.88 -10.60 9.68
N VAL A 469 -27.21 -9.71 10.41
CA VAL A 469 -26.17 -10.10 11.39
C VAL A 469 -26.73 -10.79 12.63
N GLU A 470 -28.05 -10.69 12.84
CA GLU A 470 -28.77 -11.31 13.95
C GLU A 470 -29.38 -12.67 13.60
N ASP A 471 -29.56 -12.98 12.31
CA ASP A 471 -30.11 -14.26 11.88
C ASP A 471 -29.00 -15.32 11.74
N PRO A 472 -28.89 -16.29 12.67
CA PRO A 472 -27.84 -17.30 12.63
C PRO A 472 -28.00 -18.30 11.47
N SER A 473 -29.12 -18.26 10.73
CA SER A 473 -29.33 -19.10 9.55
C SER A 473 -28.73 -18.51 8.26
N ILE A 474 -28.33 -17.23 8.29
CA ILE A 474 -27.77 -16.52 7.13
C ILE A 474 -26.28 -16.26 7.37
N GLU A 475 -25.42 -17.05 6.73
CA GLU A 475 -23.96 -16.87 6.83
C GLU A 475 -23.35 -16.11 5.65
N PHE A 476 -24.09 -15.97 4.55
CA PHE A 476 -23.63 -15.36 3.30
C PHE A 476 -24.77 -14.62 2.58
N VAL A 477 -24.47 -13.43 2.09
CA VAL A 477 -25.38 -12.61 1.26
C VAL A 477 -24.63 -12.01 0.08
N GLU A 478 -25.26 -12.03 -1.09
CA GLU A 478 -24.77 -11.32 -2.27
C GLU A 478 -25.10 -9.84 -2.14
N MET A 479 -24.12 -8.95 -2.33
CA MET A 479 -24.29 -7.51 -2.14
C MET A 479 -25.46 -6.94 -2.96
N HIS A 480 -25.68 -7.44 -4.17
CA HIS A 480 -26.74 -6.99 -5.07
C HIS A 480 -28.15 -7.43 -4.67
N SER A 481 -28.30 -8.36 -3.72
CA SER A 481 -29.62 -8.69 -3.18
C SER A 481 -30.08 -7.72 -2.09
N LEU A 482 -29.18 -6.87 -1.60
CA LEU A 482 -29.46 -5.88 -0.55
C LEU A 482 -30.08 -4.60 -1.13
N SER A 483 -30.84 -3.91 -0.29
CA SER A 483 -31.27 -2.53 -0.55
C SER A 483 -30.07 -1.60 -0.47
N THR A 484 -29.61 -1.11 -1.62
CA THR A 484 -28.43 -0.23 -1.68
C THR A 484 -28.69 1.05 -2.47
N ILE A 485 -28.09 2.15 -2.00
CA ILE A 485 -27.89 3.36 -2.78
C ILE A 485 -26.51 3.28 -3.43
N CYS A 486 -26.45 3.24 -4.76
CA CYS A 486 -25.20 3.31 -5.49
C CYS A 486 -24.97 4.74 -5.99
N LEU A 487 -23.79 5.28 -5.71
CA LEU A 487 -23.34 6.57 -6.20
C LEU A 487 -22.18 6.36 -7.16
N LYS A 488 -22.23 7.09 -8.27
CA LYS A 488 -21.16 7.20 -9.26
C LYS A 488 -20.82 8.67 -9.42
N ALA A 489 -19.60 8.96 -9.86
CA ALA A 489 -19.25 10.33 -10.20
C ALA A 489 -20.19 10.87 -11.29
N PRO A 490 -20.49 12.18 -11.29
CA PRO A 490 -21.32 12.83 -12.31
C PRO A 490 -20.71 12.78 -13.72
N LEU A 491 -19.45 12.35 -13.83
CA LEU A 491 -18.71 12.14 -15.05
C LEU A 491 -18.02 10.77 -15.03
N SER A 492 -17.74 10.24 -16.21
CA SER A 492 -17.06 8.96 -16.38
C SER A 492 -15.70 9.20 -17.05
N LYS A 493 -14.67 9.43 -16.23
CA LYS A 493 -13.27 9.51 -16.67
C LYS A 493 -12.51 8.30 -16.14
N ALA A 494 -11.68 7.72 -17.00
CA ALA A 494 -10.78 6.63 -16.64
C ALA A 494 -9.85 7.07 -15.49
N PHE A 495 -9.69 6.22 -14.49
CA PHE A 495 -8.83 6.39 -13.31
C PHE A 495 -9.16 7.60 -12.44
N GLN A 496 -10.40 8.09 -12.50
CA GLN A 496 -10.84 9.18 -11.64
C GLN A 496 -10.84 8.80 -10.15
N HIS A 497 -10.96 7.50 -9.83
CA HIS A 497 -10.92 6.97 -8.47
C HIS A 497 -12.01 7.56 -7.56
N PHE A 498 -13.25 7.62 -8.05
CA PHE A 498 -14.40 8.05 -7.27
C PHE A 498 -14.65 7.09 -6.10
N GLY A 499 -14.88 7.62 -4.90
CA GLY A 499 -14.97 6.80 -3.69
C GLY A 499 -13.62 6.48 -3.05
N SER A 500 -12.53 7.10 -3.51
CA SER A 500 -11.19 6.92 -2.91
C SER A 500 -11.10 7.39 -1.45
N GLN A 501 -12.00 8.28 -1.02
CA GLN A 501 -12.28 8.54 0.38
C GLN A 501 -13.73 9.01 0.53
N VAL A 502 -14.38 8.63 1.63
CA VAL A 502 -15.74 9.05 1.96
C VAL A 502 -15.81 9.56 3.40
N SER A 503 -16.50 10.68 3.60
CA SER A 503 -16.80 11.27 4.92
C SER A 503 -18.20 11.87 4.90
N TRP A 504 -18.86 12.01 6.03
CA TRP A 504 -20.22 12.58 6.10
C TRP A 504 -20.33 13.53 7.30
N SER A 505 -21.27 14.46 7.24
CA SER A 505 -21.48 15.46 8.28
C SER A 505 -21.85 14.85 9.63
N LYS A 506 -21.38 15.48 10.71
CA LYS A 506 -21.77 15.16 12.09
C LYS A 506 -22.82 16.13 12.64
N LEU A 507 -23.45 16.94 11.77
CA LEU A 507 -24.60 17.78 12.10
C LEU A 507 -25.92 16.99 12.18
N ASP A 508 -26.98 17.62 12.67
CA ASP A 508 -28.33 17.03 12.67
C ASP A 508 -28.74 16.55 11.27
N LYS A 509 -29.15 15.29 11.21
CA LYS A 509 -28.99 14.38 10.06
C LYS A 509 -29.79 14.79 8.84
N LYS A 510 -30.86 15.58 9.02
CA LYS A 510 -31.69 16.07 7.91
C LYS A 510 -31.01 17.12 7.03
N ASN A 511 -29.96 17.79 7.51
CA ASN A 511 -29.24 18.82 6.77
C ASN A 511 -27.77 18.47 6.50
N GLY A 512 -27.34 17.28 6.89
CA GLY A 512 -25.98 16.82 6.69
C GLY A 512 -25.62 16.58 5.22
N MET A 513 -24.32 16.46 4.98
CA MET A 513 -23.71 16.21 3.68
C MET A 513 -22.87 14.94 3.67
N LEU A 514 -22.81 14.26 2.53
CA LEU A 514 -21.85 13.20 2.21
C LEU A 514 -20.79 13.77 1.28
N TYR A 515 -19.52 13.55 1.60
CA TYR A 515 -18.36 14.00 0.85
C TYR A 515 -17.67 12.78 0.25
N VAL A 516 -17.50 12.78 -1.07
CA VAL A 516 -16.89 11.67 -1.82
C VAL A 516 -15.75 12.20 -2.67
N ALA A 517 -14.54 11.74 -2.38
CA ALA A 517 -13.35 12.12 -3.13
C ALA A 517 -13.25 11.38 -4.47
N SER A 518 -12.74 12.09 -5.48
CA SER A 518 -12.33 11.55 -6.78
C SER A 518 -10.89 12.02 -7.03
N GLN A 519 -9.94 11.29 -6.43
CA GLN A 519 -8.54 11.72 -6.31
C GLN A 519 -7.84 11.88 -7.66
N GLY A 520 -8.19 11.11 -8.69
CA GLY A 520 -7.61 11.25 -10.03
C GLY A 520 -7.99 12.56 -10.74
N LEU A 521 -9.12 13.16 -10.33
CA LEU A 521 -9.53 14.50 -10.77
C LEU A 521 -9.04 15.60 -9.81
N GLY A 522 -8.73 15.23 -8.56
CA GLY A 522 -8.39 16.16 -7.49
C GLY A 522 -9.58 16.96 -6.98
N VAL A 523 -10.75 16.31 -6.86
CA VAL A 523 -12.01 16.96 -6.46
C VAL A 523 -12.74 16.17 -5.39
N VAL A 524 -13.58 16.86 -4.62
CA VAL A 524 -14.54 16.24 -3.69
C VAL A 524 -15.96 16.64 -4.08
N PHE A 525 -16.79 15.63 -4.32
CA PHE A 525 -18.22 15.78 -4.62
C PHE A 525 -19.02 15.74 -3.33
N VAL A 526 -19.98 16.65 -3.19
CA VAL A 526 -20.78 16.81 -1.97
C VAL A 526 -22.25 16.57 -2.27
N TYR A 527 -22.86 15.64 -1.54
CA TYR A 527 -24.25 15.20 -1.72
C TYR A 527 -25.05 15.50 -0.45
N PRO A 528 -26.22 16.16 -0.53
CA PRO A 528 -27.10 16.30 0.62
C PRO A 528 -27.66 14.94 1.03
N LEU A 529 -27.56 14.60 2.31
CA LEU A 529 -28.03 13.31 2.83
C LEU A 529 -29.52 13.09 2.55
N LYS A 530 -30.34 14.12 2.77
CA LYS A 530 -31.79 14.11 2.48
C LYS A 530 -32.18 13.87 1.02
N SER A 531 -31.22 13.99 0.10
CA SER A 531 -31.43 13.88 -1.34
C SER A 531 -30.73 12.66 -1.93
N LEU A 532 -30.16 11.78 -1.09
CA LEU A 532 -29.52 10.56 -1.54
C LEU A 532 -30.56 9.60 -2.12
N HIS A 533 -30.26 9.14 -3.33
CA HIS A 533 -30.99 8.11 -4.06
C HIS A 533 -30.03 7.54 -5.10
N GLN A 534 -30.47 6.49 -5.80
CA GLN A 534 -29.67 5.86 -6.85
C GLN A 534 -29.19 6.91 -7.88
N ASN A 535 -27.87 7.00 -8.09
CA ASN A 535 -27.22 7.94 -9.01
C ASN A 535 -27.55 9.41 -8.74
N ALA A 536 -27.74 9.79 -7.46
CA ALA A 536 -27.87 11.18 -7.08
C ALA A 536 -26.72 12.02 -7.64
N LEU A 537 -26.99 13.28 -8.01
CA LEU A 537 -25.98 14.23 -8.46
C LEU A 537 -25.47 15.06 -7.28
N PRO A 538 -24.19 15.46 -7.28
CA PRO A 538 -23.66 16.29 -6.21
C PRO A 538 -24.25 17.71 -6.27
N MET A 539 -24.47 18.31 -5.10
CA MET A 539 -24.87 19.71 -4.94
C MET A 539 -23.67 20.65 -5.05
N PHE A 540 -22.52 20.24 -4.50
CA PHE A 540 -21.28 21.01 -4.57
C PHE A 540 -20.14 20.16 -5.13
N THR A 541 -19.23 20.83 -5.82
CA THR A 541 -17.89 20.32 -6.14
C THR A 541 -16.85 21.20 -5.47
N ILE A 542 -15.99 20.59 -4.65
CA ILE A 542 -14.94 21.29 -3.91
C ILE A 542 -13.59 21.02 -4.58
N ILE A 543 -12.85 22.10 -4.86
CA ILE A 543 -11.46 22.08 -5.30
C ILE A 543 -10.70 23.13 -4.53
N GLU A 544 -9.93 22.70 -3.53
CA GLU A 544 -9.20 23.61 -2.63
C GLU A 544 -10.17 24.67 -2.05
N GLU A 545 -9.82 25.95 -2.07
CA GLU A 545 -10.69 27.02 -1.56
C GLU A 545 -11.98 27.25 -2.36
N ASN A 546 -12.13 26.64 -3.54
CA ASN A 546 -13.28 26.85 -4.43
C ASN A 546 -14.39 25.83 -4.15
N ILE A 547 -15.61 26.35 -3.99
CA ILE A 547 -16.83 25.55 -3.82
C ILE A 547 -17.79 25.95 -4.93
N ILE A 548 -18.02 25.02 -5.85
CA ILE A 548 -18.82 25.25 -7.05
C ILE A 548 -20.18 24.60 -6.85
N ARG A 549 -21.26 25.36 -7.05
CA ARG A 549 -22.63 24.82 -7.02
C ARG A 549 -23.01 24.24 -8.38
N SER A 550 -23.63 23.07 -8.37
CA SER A 550 -24.03 22.38 -9.61
C SER A 550 -25.14 23.08 -10.41
N GLU A 551 -25.79 24.12 -9.85
CA GLU A 551 -26.85 24.91 -10.51
C GLU A 551 -26.32 26.01 -11.45
N GLU A 552 -25.00 26.22 -11.54
CA GLU A 552 -24.43 27.16 -12.50
C GLU A 552 -24.30 26.49 -13.88
N ASP A 553 -24.97 27.03 -14.91
CA ASP A 553 -24.97 26.65 -16.35
C ASP A 553 -23.58 26.75 -17.04
N VAL A 554 -22.50 26.48 -16.32
CA VAL A 554 -21.14 26.43 -16.88
C VAL A 554 -20.77 24.96 -17.06
N PRO A 555 -20.45 24.50 -18.28
CA PRO A 555 -19.86 23.19 -18.46
C PRO A 555 -18.53 23.14 -17.70
N PHE A 556 -18.55 22.54 -16.51
CA PHE A 556 -17.36 22.36 -15.71
C PHE A 556 -16.61 21.14 -16.27
N GLU A 557 -15.69 21.40 -17.18
CA GLU A 557 -14.88 20.35 -17.80
C GLU A 557 -13.82 19.88 -16.79
N LEU A 558 -14.16 18.79 -16.09
CA LEU A 558 -13.22 18.07 -15.24
C LEU A 558 -12.41 17.08 -16.08
N GLU A 559 -11.10 17.31 -16.12
CA GLU A 559 -10.13 16.44 -16.76
C GLU A 559 -9.25 15.76 -15.72
N MET A 560 -8.67 14.62 -16.11
CA MET A 560 -7.61 13.98 -15.34
C MET A 560 -6.43 14.92 -15.18
N ARG A 561 -5.91 15.05 -13.97
CA ARG A 561 -4.78 15.92 -13.66
C ARG A 561 -3.71 15.12 -12.95
N LYS A 562 -2.45 15.47 -13.19
CA LYS A 562 -1.31 14.88 -12.49
C LYS A 562 -1.31 15.29 -11.02
N SER A 563 -0.78 14.42 -10.18
CA SER A 563 -0.64 14.67 -8.74
C SER A 563 0.23 15.89 -8.41
N SER A 564 1.14 16.29 -9.32
CA SER A 564 1.91 17.54 -9.20
C SER A 564 1.05 18.80 -9.26
N ILE A 565 -0.17 18.72 -9.80
CA ILE A 565 -1.12 19.83 -9.91
C ILE A 565 -2.10 19.80 -8.75
N HIS A 566 -2.82 18.69 -8.57
CA HIS A 566 -3.91 18.62 -7.59
C HIS A 566 -3.47 18.12 -6.20
N GLY A 567 -2.23 17.65 -6.05
CA GLY A 567 -1.66 17.28 -4.75
C GLY A 567 -2.38 16.14 -4.03
N MET A 568 -3.14 15.31 -4.75
CA MET A 568 -4.03 14.30 -4.18
C MET A 568 -5.10 14.88 -3.24
N PHE A 569 -5.68 16.02 -3.60
CA PHE A 569 -6.81 16.61 -2.87
C PHE A 569 -7.93 15.58 -2.62
N GLY A 570 -8.36 15.48 -1.36
CA GLY A 570 -9.27 14.42 -0.90
C GLY A 570 -8.56 13.13 -0.49
N LYS A 571 -7.25 13.18 -0.16
CA LYS A 571 -6.50 12.00 0.31
C LYS A 571 -7.13 11.38 1.56
N GLU A 572 -7.44 12.26 2.51
CA GLU A 572 -8.04 11.96 3.80
C GLU A 572 -9.09 13.03 4.07
N MET A 573 -10.19 12.64 4.70
CA MET A 573 -11.28 13.53 5.05
C MET A 573 -11.82 13.18 6.43
N HIS A 574 -12.03 14.19 7.26
CA HIS A 574 -12.58 13.99 8.59
C HIS A 574 -13.56 15.09 8.93
N SER A 575 -14.75 14.71 9.39
CA SER A 575 -15.82 15.61 9.78
C SER A 575 -16.05 15.56 11.29
N TRP A 576 -16.41 16.71 11.85
CA TRP A 576 -16.81 16.84 13.26
C TRP A 576 -17.80 18.00 13.40
N ALA A 577 -18.40 18.15 14.58
CA ALA A 577 -19.31 19.25 14.88
C ALA A 577 -18.99 19.89 16.24
N ILE A 578 -19.23 21.20 16.33
CA ILE A 578 -19.15 21.98 17.57
C ILE A 578 -20.44 22.80 17.67
N GLY A 579 -21.32 22.41 18.60
CA GLY A 579 -22.69 22.94 18.62
C GLY A 579 -23.42 22.63 17.31
N ASP A 580 -24.07 23.63 16.72
CA ASP A 580 -24.82 23.51 15.47
C ASP A 580 -23.97 23.80 14.21
N THR A 581 -22.64 23.83 14.36
CA THR A 581 -21.71 24.07 13.25
C THR A 581 -20.91 22.81 12.94
N GLY A 582 -20.99 22.37 11.69
CA GLY A 582 -20.20 21.27 11.17
C GLY A 582 -18.88 21.77 10.61
N TYR A 583 -17.87 20.94 10.69
CA TYR A 583 -16.58 21.18 10.10
C TYR A 583 -16.12 19.94 9.35
N ILE A 584 -15.39 20.16 8.26
CA ILE A 584 -14.71 19.08 7.55
C ILE A 584 -13.30 19.52 7.18
N ALA A 585 -12.34 18.64 7.44
CA ALA A 585 -10.97 18.74 6.96
C ALA A 585 -10.79 17.88 5.72
N ILE A 586 -10.18 18.42 4.68
CA ILE A 586 -9.85 17.72 3.43
C ILE A 586 -8.36 17.88 3.15
N SER A 587 -7.65 16.76 3.05
CA SER A 587 -6.21 16.74 2.87
C SER A 587 -5.76 16.90 1.42
N GLN A 588 -4.64 17.60 1.22
CA GLN A 588 -3.86 17.68 -0.01
C GLN A 588 -2.40 17.34 0.30
N HIS A 589 -2.17 16.09 0.68
CA HIS A 589 -0.96 15.70 1.42
C HIS A 589 0.34 15.82 0.62
N LEU A 590 0.31 15.65 -0.71
CA LEU A 590 1.51 15.82 -1.54
C LEU A 590 1.95 17.30 -1.65
N GLN A 591 1.07 18.24 -1.31
CA GLN A 591 1.39 19.66 -1.19
C GLN A 591 1.50 20.13 0.27
N ASN A 592 1.40 19.21 1.22
CA ASN A 592 1.50 19.46 2.65
C ASN A 592 0.51 20.51 3.17
N LYS A 593 -0.75 20.39 2.75
CA LYS A 593 -1.86 21.27 3.19
C LYS A 593 -3.08 20.46 3.61
N VAL A 594 -3.87 21.04 4.51
CA VAL A 594 -5.20 20.56 4.89
C VAL A 594 -6.17 21.73 4.84
N TYR A 595 -7.25 21.58 4.07
CA TYR A 595 -8.29 22.59 3.89
C TYR A 595 -9.43 22.31 4.86
N LEU A 596 -9.90 23.34 5.55
CA LEU A 596 -11.01 23.29 6.49
C LEU A 596 -12.20 24.03 5.88
N TYR A 597 -13.37 23.41 5.99
CA TYR A 597 -14.63 23.97 5.56
C TYR A 597 -15.60 23.96 6.72
N LYS A 598 -16.52 24.93 6.70
CA LYS A 598 -17.59 25.06 7.65
C LYS A 598 -18.90 24.68 6.98
N GLU A 599 -19.69 23.86 7.65
CA GLU A 599 -21.01 23.42 7.22
C GLU A 599 -22.07 24.04 8.13
N HIS A 600 -23.07 24.67 7.52
CA HIS A 600 -24.22 25.24 8.22
C HIS A 600 -25.44 25.29 7.30
N GLU A 601 -26.61 24.90 7.82
CA GLU A 601 -27.90 25.02 7.11
C GLU A 601 -27.93 24.44 5.67
N GLY A 602 -27.19 23.35 5.43
CA GLY A 602 -27.10 22.73 4.10
C GLY A 602 -26.19 23.48 3.11
N PHE A 603 -25.36 24.40 3.59
CA PHE A 603 -24.30 25.05 2.84
C PHE A 603 -22.93 24.66 3.37
N VAL A 604 -21.94 24.69 2.48
CA VAL A 604 -20.53 24.51 2.79
C VAL A 604 -19.78 25.76 2.35
N GLU A 605 -18.93 26.28 3.23
CA GLU A 605 -18.06 27.43 2.96
C GLU A 605 -16.60 27.12 3.32
N TYR A 606 -15.66 27.70 2.56
CA TYR A 606 -14.24 27.59 2.88
C TYR A 606 -13.93 28.38 4.15
N TYR A 607 -13.19 27.77 5.07
CA TYR A 607 -12.91 28.35 6.38
C TYR A 607 -11.42 28.69 6.55
N ALA A 608 -10.53 27.70 6.40
CA ALA A 608 -9.09 27.89 6.56
C ALA A 608 -8.26 26.87 5.79
N THR A 609 -6.97 27.14 5.63
CA THR A 609 -5.97 26.19 5.17
C THR A 609 -4.87 26.09 6.22
N LEU A 610 -4.60 24.88 6.67
CA LEU A 610 -3.45 24.55 7.51
C LEU A 610 -2.26 24.20 6.60
N ILE A 611 -1.13 24.86 6.79
CA ILE A 611 0.07 24.71 5.98
C ILE A 611 1.22 24.29 6.89
N LEU A 612 1.88 23.17 6.58
CA LEU A 612 3.03 22.75 7.37
C LEU A 612 4.26 23.63 7.08
N ASP A 613 4.92 24.10 8.13
CA ASP A 613 6.22 24.77 8.03
C ASP A 613 7.33 23.74 7.75
N ILE A 614 7.72 23.66 6.49
CA ILE A 614 8.80 22.77 6.02
C ILE A 614 10.19 23.42 6.11
N SER A 615 10.30 24.69 6.53
CA SER A 615 11.59 25.40 6.54
C SER A 615 12.57 24.87 7.60
N VAL A 616 12.04 24.20 8.63
CA VAL A 616 12.81 23.62 9.73
C VAL A 616 13.56 22.34 9.35
N ASP A 617 13.21 21.72 8.22
CA ASP A 617 13.77 20.45 7.77
C ASP A 617 14.13 20.54 6.28
N THR A 618 15.35 21.01 6.04
CA THR A 618 15.86 21.18 4.68
C THR A 618 16.34 19.88 4.04
N HIS A 619 16.41 18.77 4.80
CA HIS A 619 16.93 17.48 4.32
C HIS A 619 15.83 16.61 3.74
N THR A 620 14.62 16.68 4.30
CA THR A 620 13.47 15.93 3.78
C THR A 620 13.11 16.35 2.35
N VAL A 621 12.72 15.35 1.55
CA VAL A 621 12.14 15.52 0.24
C VAL A 621 10.68 15.97 0.40
N ILE A 622 10.33 17.13 -0.13
CA ILE A 622 9.04 17.79 0.16
C ILE A 622 7.84 16.88 -0.19
N ALA A 623 7.92 16.18 -1.31
CA ALA A 623 6.85 15.29 -1.78
C ALA A 623 6.65 14.04 -0.90
N THR A 624 7.63 13.67 -0.06
CA THR A 624 7.49 12.49 0.81
C THR A 624 6.82 12.81 2.15
N ILE A 625 6.78 14.09 2.55
CA ILE A 625 6.32 14.53 3.88
C ILE A 625 4.91 14.02 4.20
N GLY A 626 3.95 14.26 3.30
CA GLY A 626 2.60 13.74 3.41
C GLY A 626 1.78 14.35 4.55
N PHE A 627 1.86 15.66 4.79
CA PHE A 627 1.09 16.30 5.86
C PHE A 627 -0.42 16.21 5.61
N GLY A 628 -1.15 15.70 6.60
CA GLY A 628 -2.57 15.34 6.47
C GLY A 628 -2.78 13.93 5.88
N SER A 629 -1.81 13.01 6.00
CA SER A 629 -2.00 11.62 5.52
C SER A 629 -3.06 10.87 6.31
N SER A 630 -3.29 11.25 7.56
CA SER A 630 -4.40 10.82 8.40
C SER A 630 -4.86 12.00 9.27
N ILE A 631 -6.15 12.04 9.61
CA ILE A 631 -6.79 13.13 10.36
C ILE A 631 -7.70 12.53 11.42
N ALA A 632 -7.63 13.06 12.64
CA ALA A 632 -8.52 12.68 13.73
C ALA A 632 -8.89 13.91 14.56
N TYR A 633 -10.12 13.95 15.07
CA TYR A 633 -10.58 14.99 15.99
C TYR A 633 -10.87 14.41 17.37
N ASP A 634 -10.36 15.06 18.43
CA ASP A 634 -10.73 14.75 19.81
C ASP A 634 -11.68 15.81 20.36
N HIS A 635 -12.92 15.41 20.61
CA HIS A 635 -13.95 16.25 21.20
C HIS A 635 -13.66 16.65 22.65
N THR A 636 -12.84 15.89 23.37
CA THR A 636 -12.53 16.15 24.78
C THR A 636 -11.51 17.28 24.91
N SER A 637 -10.44 17.24 24.11
CA SER A 637 -9.41 18.28 24.08
C SER A 637 -9.65 19.38 23.05
N ASP A 638 -10.72 19.29 22.27
CA ASP A 638 -11.11 20.25 21.23
C ASP A 638 -9.97 20.49 20.22
N LYS A 639 -9.31 19.39 19.82
CA LYS A 639 -8.06 19.42 19.04
C LYS A 639 -8.17 18.56 17.80
N LEU A 640 -7.71 19.13 16.69
CA LEU A 640 -7.53 18.44 15.41
C LEU A 640 -6.09 17.90 15.34
N TYR A 641 -5.96 16.59 15.14
CA TYR A 641 -4.70 15.89 14.95
C TYR A 641 -4.48 15.56 13.47
N LEU A 642 -3.24 15.75 13.01
CA LEU A 642 -2.81 15.53 11.63
C LEU A 642 -1.50 14.75 11.64
N SER A 643 -1.29 13.85 10.68
CA SER A 643 -0.01 13.14 10.53
C SER A 643 0.80 13.62 9.33
N SER A 644 2.12 13.47 9.41
CA SER A 644 3.05 13.62 8.28
C SER A 644 4.09 12.48 8.32
N PRO A 645 3.78 11.30 7.77
CA PRO A 645 4.61 10.11 7.93
C PRO A 645 6.04 10.22 7.37
N GLY A 646 6.26 11.09 6.37
CA GLY A 646 7.58 11.26 5.76
C GLY A 646 8.41 12.43 6.29
N PHE A 647 7.92 13.18 7.29
CA PHE A 647 8.64 14.33 7.84
C PHE A 647 9.84 13.91 8.71
N PHE A 648 10.82 14.80 8.89
CA PHE A 648 12.08 14.49 9.60
C PHE A 648 12.78 13.25 9.04
N ASP A 649 13.02 13.28 7.73
CA ASP A 649 13.60 12.22 6.90
C ASP A 649 12.88 10.88 7.07
N GLY A 650 11.54 10.89 7.15
CA GLY A 650 10.76 9.66 7.27
C GLY A 650 10.72 9.07 8.68
N THR A 651 11.14 9.82 9.69
CA THR A 651 10.79 9.52 11.09
C THR A 651 9.27 9.59 11.27
N GLY A 652 8.63 10.62 10.71
CA GLY A 652 7.20 10.84 10.84
C GLY A 652 6.84 11.65 12.08
N ALA A 653 5.77 12.44 11.97
CA ALA A 653 5.34 13.37 13.00
C ALA A 653 3.81 13.46 13.10
N ILE A 654 3.32 13.69 14.32
CA ILE A 654 1.92 14.01 14.63
C ILE A 654 1.83 15.46 15.10
N TRP A 655 0.88 16.17 14.53
CA TRP A 655 0.60 17.58 14.78
C TRP A 655 -0.75 17.73 15.45
N GLY A 656 -0.92 18.79 16.24
CA GLY A 656 -2.16 19.09 16.93
C GLY A 656 -2.40 20.59 16.97
N ILE A 657 -3.61 21.01 16.59
CA ILE A 657 -4.05 22.40 16.65
C ILE A 657 -5.45 22.47 17.27
N SER A 658 -5.65 23.40 18.21
CA SER A 658 -6.94 23.56 18.89
C SER A 658 -7.94 24.32 18.02
N MET A 659 -9.23 23.99 18.14
CA MET A 659 -10.27 24.74 17.41
C MET A 659 -10.36 26.20 17.86
N VAL A 660 -10.07 26.47 19.14
CA VAL A 660 -9.96 27.85 19.66
C VAL A 660 -8.91 28.65 18.89
N GLU A 661 -7.75 28.08 18.60
CA GLU A 661 -6.69 28.76 17.84
C GLU A 661 -7.09 29.01 16.39
N ILE A 662 -7.75 28.03 15.75
CA ILE A 662 -8.26 28.16 14.39
C ILE A 662 -9.32 29.27 14.33
N GLN A 663 -10.31 29.23 15.21
CA GLN A 663 -11.38 30.23 15.29
C GLN A 663 -10.85 31.63 15.59
N GLN A 664 -9.89 31.77 16.51
CA GLN A 664 -9.26 33.06 16.77
C GLN A 664 -8.53 33.60 15.53
N SER A 665 -7.81 32.74 14.81
CA SER A 665 -7.09 33.12 13.58
C SER A 665 -8.05 33.57 12.48
N VAL A 666 -9.11 32.79 12.22
CA VAL A 666 -10.05 33.08 11.13
C VAL A 666 -11.04 34.16 11.50
N ASP A 667 -11.75 34.02 12.62
CA ASP A 667 -12.90 34.86 12.93
C ASP A 667 -12.49 36.23 13.48
N ARG A 668 -11.46 36.25 14.34
CA ARG A 668 -10.99 37.49 14.97
C ARG A 668 -9.88 38.17 14.16
N TRP A 669 -8.93 37.41 13.60
CA TRP A 669 -7.73 37.98 12.96
C TRP A 669 -7.85 38.02 11.44
N LYS A 670 -8.87 37.35 10.86
CA LYS A 670 -9.10 37.26 9.41
C LYS A 670 -7.93 36.63 8.65
N ILE A 671 -7.21 35.72 9.31
CA ILE A 671 -6.11 34.93 8.75
C ILE A 671 -6.65 33.53 8.46
N ASN A 672 -6.85 33.22 7.19
CA ASN A 672 -7.36 31.94 6.73
C ASN A 672 -6.25 30.95 6.30
N LYS A 673 -4.97 31.34 6.40
CA LYS A 673 -3.82 30.46 6.16
C LYS A 673 -3.02 30.37 7.45
N ILE A 674 -3.08 29.22 8.11
CA ILE A 674 -2.51 28.99 9.42
C ILE A 674 -1.26 28.14 9.25
N LEU A 675 -0.13 28.63 9.76
CA LEU A 675 1.15 27.93 9.68
C LEU A 675 1.29 26.97 10.86
N ILE A 676 1.47 25.69 10.56
CA ILE A 676 1.70 24.62 11.53
C ILE A 676 3.20 24.46 11.69
N THR A 677 3.71 24.85 12.86
CA THR A 677 5.15 24.83 13.20
C THR A 677 5.48 23.78 14.27
N PRO A 678 6.71 23.22 14.25
CA PRO A 678 7.18 22.32 15.30
C PRO A 678 7.12 22.90 16.71
N SER A 679 7.42 24.19 16.87
CA SER A 679 7.49 24.84 18.18
C SER A 679 6.15 24.89 18.92
N SER A 680 5.04 24.91 18.17
CA SER A 680 3.72 25.17 18.73
C SER A 680 2.75 23.99 18.58
N HIS A 681 2.95 23.15 17.56
CA HIS A 681 1.94 22.17 17.16
C HIS A 681 2.45 20.72 17.15
N LEU A 682 3.75 20.47 17.31
CA LEU A 682 4.28 19.10 17.31
C LEU A 682 3.84 18.37 18.58
N ILE A 683 3.08 17.29 18.42
CA ILE A 683 2.60 16.44 19.51
C ILE A 683 3.56 15.29 19.75
N ALA A 684 3.97 14.63 18.67
CA ALA A 684 4.82 13.45 18.76
C ALA A 684 5.67 13.23 17.50
N LEU A 685 6.81 12.58 17.71
CA LEU A 685 7.65 11.99 16.66
C LEU A 685 7.66 10.49 16.84
N ASN A 686 7.94 9.75 15.76
CA ASN A 686 8.22 8.33 15.91
C ASN A 686 9.56 8.13 16.60
N LYS A 687 9.50 7.77 17.88
CA LYS A 687 10.69 7.49 18.68
C LYS A 687 11.06 6.01 18.71
N ALA A 688 10.33 5.15 17.99
CA ALA A 688 10.68 3.74 17.85
C ALA A 688 11.91 3.59 16.93
N THR A 689 13.09 3.96 17.43
CA THR A 689 14.33 4.15 16.65
C THR A 689 15.07 2.86 16.30
N HIS A 690 14.51 1.68 16.58
CA HIS A 690 15.20 0.41 16.30
C HIS A 690 14.91 -0.15 14.91
N GLY A 691 13.77 0.18 14.30
CA GLY A 691 13.43 -0.27 12.95
C GLY A 691 14.11 0.58 11.87
N LYS A 692 14.65 -0.08 10.84
CA LYS A 692 15.28 0.60 9.70
C LYS A 692 14.25 1.05 8.66
N GLY A 693 14.61 2.08 7.88
CA GLY A 693 13.77 2.62 6.81
C GLY A 693 12.57 3.44 7.32
N ILE A 694 11.66 3.78 6.40
CA ILE A 694 10.49 4.61 6.68
C ILE A 694 9.34 3.73 7.19
N SER A 695 8.90 3.99 8.41
CA SER A 695 7.90 3.15 9.10
C SER A 695 6.45 3.48 8.78
N ASP A 696 6.20 4.57 8.04
CA ASP A 696 4.88 5.15 7.82
C ASP A 696 4.16 5.48 9.15
N PHE A 697 4.87 6.03 10.13
CA PHE A 697 4.29 6.44 11.41
C PHE A 697 3.22 7.53 11.22
N GLY A 698 2.01 7.28 11.73
CA GLY A 698 0.87 8.15 11.52
C GLY A 698 0.10 7.89 10.22
N LYS A 699 0.34 6.75 9.56
CA LYS A 699 -0.47 6.34 8.41
C LYS A 699 -1.96 6.23 8.76
N VAL A 700 -2.24 5.81 9.99
CA VAL A 700 -3.57 5.82 10.60
C VAL A 700 -3.51 6.54 11.93
N LEU A 701 -4.49 7.40 12.16
CA LEU A 701 -4.76 8.09 13.42
C LEU A 701 -6.19 7.81 13.86
N LYS A 702 -6.36 7.41 15.12
CA LYS A 702 -7.67 7.30 15.76
C LYS A 702 -7.58 7.81 17.20
N VAL A 703 -8.64 8.47 17.67
CA VAL A 703 -8.79 8.76 19.11
C VAL A 703 -9.30 7.48 19.77
N GLY A 704 -8.48 6.93 20.68
CA GLY A 704 -8.77 5.73 21.44
C GLY A 704 -9.46 6.03 22.77
N PRO A 705 -9.66 4.98 23.60
CA PRO A 705 -10.18 5.13 24.95
C PRO A 705 -9.33 6.09 25.79
N ASP A 706 -9.96 6.73 26.78
CA ASP A 706 -9.32 7.66 27.72
C ASP A 706 -8.64 8.88 27.07
N GLY A 707 -9.01 9.21 25.82
CA GLY A 707 -8.43 10.32 25.05
C GLY A 707 -7.03 10.05 24.53
N LYS A 708 -6.56 8.80 24.60
CA LYS A 708 -5.27 8.38 24.05
C LYS A 708 -5.28 8.39 22.53
N LEU A 709 -4.18 8.78 21.90
CA LEU A 709 -4.05 8.74 20.45
C LEU A 709 -3.46 7.41 20.00
N LEU A 710 -4.17 6.70 19.12
CA LEU A 710 -3.72 5.46 18.49
C LEU A 710 -3.08 5.80 17.14
N VAL A 711 -1.81 5.42 16.98
CA VAL A 711 -0.99 5.79 15.83
C VAL A 711 -0.41 4.54 15.16
N GLY A 712 -0.86 4.25 13.95
CA GLY A 712 -0.33 3.13 13.15
C GLY A 712 1.03 3.44 12.54
N ALA A 713 1.92 2.44 12.53
CA ALA A 713 3.21 2.44 11.83
C ALA A 713 3.38 1.13 11.04
N PRO A 714 2.53 0.89 10.01
CA PRO A 714 2.43 -0.42 9.35
C PRO A 714 3.71 -0.86 8.64
N ARG A 715 4.62 0.06 8.32
CA ARG A 715 5.91 -0.28 7.69
C ARG A 715 7.06 -0.30 8.68
N TYR A 716 6.81 -0.42 9.98
CA TYR A 716 7.89 -0.61 10.95
C TYR A 716 8.80 -1.78 10.52
N GLY A 717 10.11 -1.51 10.48
CA GLY A 717 11.12 -2.42 9.94
C GLY A 717 11.16 -2.52 8.41
N TYR A 718 10.79 -1.45 7.68
CA TYR A 718 10.79 -1.43 6.21
C TYR A 718 12.15 -1.78 5.60
N GLY A 719 13.22 -1.25 6.20
CA GLY A 719 14.60 -1.51 5.79
C GLY A 719 15.27 -2.67 6.52
N ASP A 720 14.56 -3.36 7.43
CA ASP A 720 15.08 -4.55 8.09
C ASP A 720 14.93 -5.77 7.18
N PHE A 721 15.82 -6.76 7.37
CA PHE A 721 15.77 -8.04 6.65
C PHE A 721 15.64 -9.19 7.64
N GLY A 722 14.87 -10.21 7.26
CA GLY A 722 14.63 -11.37 8.12
C GLY A 722 13.53 -11.11 9.15
N HIS A 723 13.83 -11.30 10.44
CA HIS A 723 12.78 -11.47 11.47
C HIS A 723 11.95 -10.22 11.79
N GLN A 724 12.43 -9.01 11.49
CA GLN A 724 11.71 -7.75 11.81
C GLN A 724 11.17 -7.02 10.57
N GLN A 725 11.42 -7.57 9.39
CA GLN A 725 11.10 -6.93 8.11
C GLN A 725 9.61 -6.70 7.94
N LEU A 726 9.19 -5.45 7.69
CA LEU A 726 7.79 -5.07 7.49
C LEU A 726 6.84 -5.63 8.57
N SER A 727 7.30 -5.64 9.82
CA SER A 727 6.55 -6.24 10.92
C SER A 727 5.41 -5.36 11.43
N GLY A 728 5.43 -4.06 11.12
CA GLY A 728 4.39 -3.13 11.55
C GLY A 728 4.38 -2.86 13.05
N GLY A 729 3.57 -1.90 13.46
CA GLY A 729 3.47 -1.46 14.85
C GLY A 729 2.30 -0.54 15.11
N LEU A 730 1.85 -0.53 16.37
CA LEU A 730 0.92 0.42 16.94
C LEU A 730 1.65 1.22 18.03
N ILE A 731 1.50 2.54 18.02
CA ILE A 731 2.00 3.44 19.06
C ILE A 731 0.79 4.09 19.73
N ILE A 732 0.75 4.07 21.06
CA ILE A 732 -0.27 4.72 21.88
C ILE A 732 0.37 5.90 22.61
N ILE A 733 -0.22 7.09 22.47
CA ILE A 733 0.29 8.38 22.99
C ILE A 733 -0.68 8.94 24.02
#